data_AF-A0A9P9DTR8-F1
#
_entry.id   AF-A0A9P9DTR8-F1
#
_cell.length_a   1.000
_cell.length_b   1.000
_cell.length_c   1.000
_cell.angle_alpha   90.00
_cell.angle_beta   90.00
_cell.angle_gamma   90.00
#
_symmetry.space_group_name_H-M   'P 1'
#
loop_
_entity.id
_entity.type
_entity.pdbx_description
1 polymer ?
#
loop_
_entity_poly.entity_id
_entity_poly.type
_entity_poly.pdbx_seq_one_letter_code
_entity_poly.pdbx_strand_id
1 'polypeptide(L)'
;MSLRKNIIFIGMTQNGKSSLVQQILRYASEDEMARRVGIGQGNFSETQTCSQYNVDIPLRTHRLRQIDGPEDASWQNDSYVVPGEDFDFDDCDEFRLGHDIQDSGECLQLRLIDTPGLSDSGNTKASNSGMRVIDERHKLRILLTLQEIEDVHAICFVVRRDTNYGGDFQDLVRRMISLLSFSVRSTAWNLQYHIIHTNIDVDDRASDMCQVRQQEFDQFGPAGATHHFVDNTPLADLPLDLYFANDALSGLFKSLVTVSPVKFSNLHYAKSPEHECNDQALVKALQHARAELLTEIEECRKKMASLETDITRYNSNAAFSKKRVDNYETKIKEIDCDTLGDIEGACEEGWTETNFGGGGARLFAFNTTVPIARVDKSHDGDGDWEGENLRRMSYQVTLQPHWFCKSYGKVTLLAKKRDKYRTKIASLNSQMAPLRRWWQENVDKAATANQDTLNLKTQITIMEGNIQALSRDLAVVRKSGHSISLAENQKLVKFFTVDSPLAAAFGYQLVSKVSWTVSPLDKLLKKTFKCRLRKEVTETLARISACKDVYKSLSVQLGIAQGIKVIMAQLTNPPIGAAKLQSAVSFLNIWQCASSRGGSFPGYVRLDGLSELINELESLESDADSWPVITSWPGNEEIMEQILSFSITANAFEQDILRSSDTAFKELQRAIWEQRAAQIAMDYLDQDDGLPVGAFASLIRAEASGAKEPYLTVLSELKDVGELGEMALDE
;
A
#
# COMPACT_ATOMS: atom_id res chain seq x y z
N MET A 1 31.28 -53.96 -7.44
CA MET A 1 29.93 -53.35 -7.38
C MET A 1 29.90 -52.27 -8.44
N SER A 2 29.01 -52.38 -9.43
CA SER A 2 28.81 -51.31 -10.42
C SER A 2 28.28 -50.09 -9.68
N LEU A 3 28.97 -48.94 -9.82
CA LEU A 3 28.51 -47.69 -9.23
C LEU A 3 27.37 -47.14 -10.10
N ARG A 4 26.23 -46.82 -9.46
CA ARG A 4 25.07 -46.24 -10.15
C ARG A 4 25.43 -44.87 -10.73
N LYS A 5 25.19 -44.68 -12.03
CA LYS A 5 25.45 -43.40 -12.71
C LYS A 5 24.24 -42.49 -12.68
N ASN A 6 24.43 -41.24 -12.27
CA ASN A 6 23.38 -40.21 -12.24
C ASN A 6 23.39 -39.40 -13.55
N ILE A 7 22.27 -39.46 -14.28
CA ILE A 7 22.11 -38.87 -15.62
C ILE A 7 20.95 -37.87 -15.59
N ILE A 8 21.18 -36.64 -16.04
CA ILE A 8 20.16 -35.58 -16.02
C ILE A 8 19.74 -35.22 -17.43
N PHE A 9 18.43 -35.19 -17.67
CA PHE A 9 17.85 -34.80 -18.96
C PHE A 9 17.33 -33.37 -18.90
N ILE A 10 17.99 -32.46 -19.62
CA ILE A 10 17.66 -31.02 -19.69
C ILE A 10 17.20 -30.69 -21.10
N GLY A 11 16.16 -29.88 -21.26
CA GLY A 11 15.65 -29.53 -22.58
C GLY A 11 14.39 -28.70 -22.50
N MET A 12 13.99 -28.11 -23.61
CA MET A 12 12.79 -27.27 -23.64
C MET A 12 11.51 -28.09 -23.37
N THR A 13 10.44 -27.39 -23.01
CA THR A 13 9.10 -28.00 -22.96
C THR A 13 8.78 -28.64 -24.32
N GLN A 14 8.17 -29.82 -24.32
CA GLN A 14 7.86 -30.62 -25.52
C GLN A 14 9.05 -31.18 -26.34
N ASN A 15 10.30 -31.08 -25.88
CA ASN A 15 11.44 -31.75 -26.53
C ASN A 15 11.49 -33.28 -26.32
N GLY A 16 10.42 -33.93 -25.86
CA GLY A 16 10.38 -35.39 -25.73
C GLY A 16 11.19 -36.00 -24.57
N LYS A 17 11.60 -35.22 -23.55
CA LYS A 17 12.34 -35.70 -22.37
C LYS A 17 11.68 -36.90 -21.67
N SER A 18 10.41 -36.74 -21.28
CA SER A 18 9.67 -37.76 -20.56
C SER A 18 9.38 -38.99 -21.44
N SER A 19 9.10 -38.80 -22.74
CA SER A 19 8.99 -39.90 -23.71
C SER A 19 10.30 -40.66 -23.89
N LEU A 20 11.44 -39.97 -23.92
CA LEU A 20 12.77 -40.60 -23.97
C LEU A 20 13.02 -41.44 -22.71
N VAL A 21 12.71 -40.91 -21.52
CA VAL A 21 12.84 -41.67 -20.26
C VAL A 21 11.94 -42.90 -20.27
N GLN A 22 10.70 -42.77 -20.77
CA GLN A 22 9.81 -43.91 -20.95
C GLN A 22 10.40 -44.97 -21.89
N GLN A 23 10.98 -44.56 -23.01
CA GLN A 23 11.60 -45.48 -23.97
C GLN A 23 12.86 -46.17 -23.39
N ILE A 24 13.65 -45.46 -22.60
CA ILE A 24 14.78 -46.06 -21.85
C ILE A 24 14.28 -47.14 -20.87
N LEU A 25 13.18 -46.89 -20.16
CA LEU A 25 12.60 -47.86 -19.23
C LEU A 25 12.04 -49.08 -19.97
N ARG A 26 11.38 -48.90 -21.12
CA ARG A 26 10.93 -50.02 -21.98
C ARG A 26 12.10 -50.84 -22.51
N TYR A 27 13.17 -50.18 -22.96
CA TYR A 27 14.40 -50.84 -23.38
C TYR A 27 14.96 -51.75 -22.28
N ALA A 28 14.91 -51.28 -21.02
CA ALA A 28 15.33 -52.03 -19.84
C ALA A 28 14.31 -53.08 -19.35
N SER A 29 13.19 -53.27 -20.07
CA SER A 29 12.10 -54.18 -19.69
C SER A 29 11.38 -53.80 -18.38
N GLU A 30 11.33 -52.51 -18.06
CA GLU A 30 10.66 -51.91 -16.89
C GLU A 30 9.31 -51.27 -17.26
N ASP A 31 8.43 -52.02 -17.92
CA ASP A 31 7.18 -51.50 -18.50
C ASP A 31 6.24 -50.85 -17.47
N GLU A 32 6.20 -51.37 -16.24
CA GLU A 32 5.39 -50.78 -15.17
C GLU A 32 5.89 -49.38 -14.76
N MET A 33 7.22 -49.20 -14.68
CA MET A 33 7.81 -47.90 -14.36
C MET A 33 7.63 -46.95 -15.54
N ALA A 34 7.79 -47.45 -16.77
CA ALA A 34 7.59 -46.70 -18.00
C ALA A 34 6.17 -46.09 -18.09
N ARG A 35 5.14 -46.83 -17.67
CA ARG A 35 3.75 -46.33 -17.62
C ARG A 35 3.49 -45.26 -16.56
N ARG A 36 4.36 -45.14 -15.53
CA ARG A 36 4.24 -44.13 -14.47
C ARG A 36 4.91 -42.80 -14.83
N VAL A 37 5.69 -42.78 -15.91
CA VAL A 37 6.28 -41.53 -16.41
C VAL A 37 5.16 -40.66 -16.96
N GLY A 38 4.92 -39.51 -16.32
CA GLY A 38 3.95 -38.51 -16.80
C GLY A 38 4.45 -37.91 -18.11
N ILE A 39 3.67 -38.05 -19.18
CA ILE A 39 3.95 -37.44 -20.49
C ILE A 39 2.82 -36.45 -20.76
N GLY A 40 3.19 -35.16 -20.78
CA GLY A 40 2.21 -34.09 -20.99
C GLY A 40 1.42 -34.25 -22.29
N GLN A 41 0.13 -33.96 -22.23
CA GLN A 41 -0.78 -34.01 -23.37
C GLN A 41 -0.84 -32.64 -24.06
N GLY A 42 -0.30 -32.55 -25.29
CA GLY A 42 -0.39 -31.34 -26.11
C GLY A 42 0.34 -30.14 -25.50
N ASN A 43 -0.38 -29.04 -25.27
CA ASN A 43 0.17 -27.73 -24.89
C ASN A 43 0.53 -27.56 -23.41
N PHE A 44 0.24 -28.54 -22.55
CA PHE A 44 0.50 -28.43 -21.11
C PHE A 44 1.70 -29.27 -20.70
N SER A 45 2.69 -28.63 -20.05
CA SER A 45 3.80 -29.34 -19.42
C SER A 45 3.31 -30.00 -18.12
N GLU A 46 3.26 -31.34 -18.11
CA GLU A 46 2.89 -32.11 -16.92
C GLU A 46 4.06 -32.20 -15.91
N THR A 47 5.31 -32.26 -16.40
CA THR A 47 6.50 -32.31 -15.57
C THR A 47 6.86 -30.92 -15.04
N GLN A 48 6.38 -30.60 -13.84
CA GLN A 48 6.75 -29.37 -13.13
C GLN A 48 7.90 -29.59 -12.13
N THR A 49 8.09 -30.82 -11.67
CA THR A 49 9.13 -31.22 -10.70
C THR A 49 10.14 -32.16 -11.35
N CYS A 50 11.33 -32.27 -10.74
CA CYS A 50 12.30 -33.26 -11.22
C CYS A 50 11.89 -34.66 -10.72
N SER A 51 11.65 -35.58 -11.65
CA SER A 51 11.30 -36.98 -11.36
C SER A 51 12.54 -37.86 -11.49
N GLN A 52 12.62 -38.91 -10.68
CA GLN A 52 13.81 -39.75 -10.61
C GLN A 52 13.46 -41.22 -10.77
N TYR A 53 14.18 -41.92 -11.64
CA TYR A 53 13.94 -43.32 -11.97
C TYR A 53 15.27 -44.08 -11.84
N ASN A 54 15.28 -45.13 -11.02
CA ASN A 54 16.45 -46.01 -10.89
C ASN A 54 16.19 -47.26 -11.72
N VAL A 55 17.10 -47.59 -12.63
CA VAL A 55 16.93 -48.69 -13.58
C VAL A 55 18.26 -49.39 -13.84
N ASP A 56 18.21 -50.71 -14.00
CA ASP A 56 19.35 -51.52 -14.42
C ASP A 56 19.19 -51.83 -15.92
N ILE A 57 20.11 -51.30 -16.73
CA ILE A 57 20.02 -51.36 -18.19
C ILE A 57 20.95 -52.45 -18.72
N PRO A 58 20.41 -53.51 -19.34
CA PRO A 58 21.23 -54.52 -20.00
C PRO A 58 21.87 -53.94 -21.26
N LEU A 59 23.20 -54.08 -21.38
CA LEU A 59 23.92 -53.64 -22.58
C LEU A 59 23.76 -54.69 -23.68
N ARG A 60 22.86 -54.40 -24.63
CA ARG A 60 22.49 -55.27 -25.75
C ARG A 60 23.04 -54.75 -27.07
N THR A 61 23.31 -55.66 -28.00
CA THR A 61 23.53 -55.32 -29.41
C THR A 61 22.30 -55.79 -30.19
N HIS A 62 21.71 -54.92 -30.99
CA HIS A 62 20.49 -55.23 -31.74
C HIS A 62 20.87 -55.68 -33.14
N ARG A 63 20.06 -56.58 -33.73
CA ARG A 63 20.22 -57.04 -35.11
C ARG A 63 18.85 -57.19 -35.78
N LEU A 64 18.80 -56.97 -37.09
CA LEU A 64 17.62 -57.22 -37.91
C LEU A 64 17.77 -58.51 -38.72
N ARG A 65 16.66 -59.22 -38.89
CA ARG A 65 16.56 -60.40 -39.76
C ARG A 65 15.36 -60.24 -40.69
N GLN A 66 15.55 -60.55 -41.97
CA GLN A 66 14.47 -60.61 -42.95
C GLN A 66 13.63 -61.90 -42.76
N ILE A 67 12.31 -61.78 -42.89
CA ILE A 67 11.29 -62.82 -42.68
C ILE A 67 11.37 -63.89 -43.77
N ASP A 68 11.73 -63.51 -45.00
CA ASP A 68 11.79 -64.41 -46.16
C ASP A 68 13.10 -65.20 -46.29
N GLY A 69 13.99 -65.10 -45.30
CA GLY A 69 15.16 -65.97 -45.19
C GLY A 69 14.75 -67.41 -44.79
N PRO A 70 15.47 -68.45 -45.25
CA PRO A 70 15.14 -69.84 -44.94
C PRO A 70 14.96 -70.06 -43.43
N GLU A 71 13.83 -70.68 -43.02
CA GLU A 71 13.46 -70.90 -41.61
C GLU A 71 14.55 -71.66 -40.82
N ASP A 72 15.35 -72.49 -41.50
CA ASP A 72 16.45 -73.28 -40.94
C ASP A 72 17.81 -72.56 -40.86
N ALA A 73 17.91 -71.29 -41.24
CA ALA A 73 19.09 -70.48 -40.94
C ALA A 73 19.13 -70.24 -39.41
N SER A 74 19.89 -71.08 -38.71
CA SER A 74 20.23 -70.89 -37.30
C SER A 74 20.72 -69.46 -37.07
N TRP A 75 20.36 -68.85 -35.94
CA TRP A 75 20.85 -67.56 -35.40
C TRP A 75 22.38 -67.46 -35.24
N GLN A 76 23.14 -68.37 -35.86
CA GLN A 76 24.59 -68.48 -35.74
C GLN A 76 25.32 -68.11 -37.04
N ASN A 77 24.64 -68.00 -38.20
CA ASN A 77 25.31 -67.76 -39.49
C ASN A 77 24.70 -66.59 -40.31
N ASP A 78 25.50 -65.53 -40.47
CA ASP A 78 25.64 -64.58 -41.61
C ASP A 78 24.44 -63.90 -42.30
N SER A 79 23.18 -64.10 -41.90
CA SER A 79 22.03 -63.42 -42.52
C SER A 79 21.53 -62.17 -41.77
N TYR A 80 22.43 -61.43 -41.11
CA TYR A 80 22.07 -60.17 -40.45
C TYR A 80 22.21 -59.03 -41.44
N VAL A 81 21.14 -58.27 -41.61
CA VAL A 81 21.22 -57.05 -42.39
C VAL A 81 21.68 -55.94 -41.46
N VAL A 82 22.86 -55.38 -41.72
CA VAL A 82 23.25 -54.08 -41.17
C VAL A 82 22.69 -53.06 -42.15
N PRO A 83 21.69 -52.24 -41.77
CA PRO A 83 21.19 -51.21 -42.65
C PRO A 83 22.36 -50.29 -43.06
N GLY A 84 22.65 -50.26 -44.36
CA GLY A 84 23.67 -49.42 -44.98
C GLY A 84 23.06 -48.47 -46.01
N GLU A 85 23.89 -47.80 -46.79
CA GLU A 85 23.44 -46.82 -47.81
C GLU A 85 22.57 -47.44 -48.92
N ASP A 86 22.66 -48.75 -49.15
CA ASP A 86 21.89 -49.50 -50.16
C ASP A 86 20.65 -50.22 -49.58
N PHE A 87 20.22 -49.89 -48.35
CA PHE A 87 19.06 -50.52 -47.73
C PHE A 87 17.76 -49.91 -48.30
N ASP A 88 16.93 -50.72 -48.95
CA ASP A 88 15.63 -50.29 -49.43
C ASP A 88 14.63 -50.25 -48.26
N PHE A 89 14.19 -49.04 -47.91
CA PHE A 89 13.28 -48.82 -46.80
C PHE A 89 11.82 -49.09 -47.17
N ASP A 90 11.49 -49.37 -48.43
CA ASP A 90 10.13 -49.67 -48.84
C ASP A 90 9.66 -51.09 -48.40
N ASP A 91 10.57 -51.98 -48.01
CA ASP A 91 10.29 -53.39 -47.62
C ASP A 91 10.19 -53.60 -46.09
N CYS A 92 9.74 -52.59 -45.33
CA CYS A 92 9.71 -52.61 -43.84
C CYS A 92 8.95 -53.79 -43.21
N ASP A 93 7.91 -54.30 -43.88
CA ASP A 93 7.04 -55.38 -43.36
C ASP A 93 7.74 -56.75 -43.38
N GLU A 94 8.86 -56.89 -44.08
CA GLU A 94 9.60 -58.13 -44.22
C GLU A 94 10.63 -58.37 -43.11
N PHE A 95 10.64 -57.59 -42.03
CA PHE A 95 11.67 -57.72 -40.99
C PHE A 95 11.12 -58.21 -39.66
N ARG A 96 11.91 -59.01 -38.93
CA ARG A 96 11.69 -59.34 -37.52
C ARG A 96 12.86 -58.81 -36.69
N LEU A 97 12.51 -58.21 -35.56
CA LEU A 97 13.51 -57.78 -34.58
C LEU A 97 14.11 -59.02 -33.93
N GLY A 98 15.36 -59.31 -34.29
CA GLY A 98 16.14 -60.38 -33.71
C GLY A 98 16.83 -59.92 -32.45
N HIS A 99 16.36 -60.35 -31.27
CA HIS A 99 17.15 -60.24 -30.06
C HIS A 99 18.19 -61.37 -30.04
N ASP A 100 19.27 -61.22 -30.79
CA ASP A 100 20.48 -61.95 -30.42
C ASP A 100 21.03 -61.30 -29.16
N ILE A 101 20.52 -61.80 -28.04
CA ILE A 101 21.05 -61.54 -26.71
C ILE A 101 22.42 -62.21 -26.66
N GLN A 102 23.43 -61.65 -27.32
CA GLN A 102 24.74 -61.60 -26.68
C GLN A 102 24.59 -60.61 -25.53
N ASP A 103 23.91 -61.05 -24.46
CA ASP A 103 24.06 -60.42 -23.16
C ASP A 103 25.55 -60.54 -22.89
N SER A 104 26.23 -59.41 -22.94
CA SER A 104 27.56 -59.29 -22.32
C SER A 104 27.52 -59.71 -20.84
N GLY A 105 26.32 -59.80 -20.25
CA GLY A 105 26.08 -59.93 -18.82
C GLY A 105 26.33 -58.61 -18.09
N GLU A 106 26.73 -57.56 -18.81
CA GLU A 106 27.02 -56.25 -18.26
C GLU A 106 25.73 -55.43 -18.18
N CYS A 107 25.36 -55.04 -16.95
CA CYS A 107 24.27 -54.12 -16.69
C CYS A 107 24.82 -52.77 -16.26
N LEU A 108 24.30 -51.70 -16.88
CA LEU A 108 24.55 -50.33 -16.51
C LEU A 108 23.46 -49.87 -15.53
N GLN A 109 23.83 -49.60 -14.29
CA GLN A 109 22.89 -49.10 -13.29
C GLN A 109 22.78 -47.58 -13.42
N LEU A 110 21.60 -47.07 -13.76
CA LEU A 110 21.34 -45.64 -13.96
C LEU A 110 20.33 -45.09 -12.95
N ARG A 111 20.55 -43.83 -12.55
CA ARG A 111 19.52 -42.95 -11.99
C ARG A 111 19.23 -41.87 -13.01
N LEU A 112 18.08 -41.99 -13.66
CA LEU A 112 17.57 -41.04 -14.65
C LEU A 112 16.85 -39.91 -13.91
N ILE A 113 17.23 -38.66 -14.18
CA ILE A 113 16.61 -37.47 -13.60
C ILE A 113 15.92 -36.70 -14.73
N ASP A 114 14.61 -36.87 -14.83
CA ASP A 114 13.77 -36.12 -15.77
C ASP A 114 13.48 -34.74 -15.18
N THR A 115 13.89 -33.69 -15.89
CA THR A 115 13.72 -32.30 -15.43
C THR A 115 12.48 -31.65 -16.05
N PRO A 116 11.89 -30.64 -15.38
CA PRO A 116 10.84 -29.83 -15.99
C PRO A 116 11.30 -29.13 -17.28
N GLY A 117 10.38 -28.93 -18.21
CA GLY A 117 10.65 -28.22 -19.46
C GLY A 117 11.02 -26.75 -19.24
N LEU A 118 12.07 -26.29 -19.90
CA LEU A 118 12.49 -24.89 -19.90
C LEU A 118 11.86 -24.18 -21.12
N SER A 119 11.35 -22.97 -20.99
CA SER A 119 10.63 -22.24 -22.05
C SER A 119 9.22 -22.81 -22.35
N ASP A 120 8.38 -22.87 -21.33
CA ASP A 120 6.94 -23.03 -21.56
C ASP A 120 6.38 -21.80 -22.29
N SER A 121 5.83 -22.00 -23.49
CA SER A 121 5.26 -20.95 -24.34
C SER A 121 4.05 -20.26 -23.70
N GLY A 122 3.49 -20.83 -22.62
CA GLY A 122 2.47 -20.20 -21.77
C GLY A 122 2.99 -19.12 -20.83
N ASN A 123 4.30 -18.89 -20.73
CA ASN A 123 4.85 -17.77 -19.95
C ASN A 123 4.53 -16.44 -20.64
N THR A 124 3.39 -15.84 -20.30
CA THR A 124 3.22 -14.40 -20.45
C THR A 124 4.38 -13.75 -19.72
N LYS A 125 5.32 -13.13 -20.46
CA LYS A 125 6.38 -12.30 -19.87
C LYS A 125 5.67 -11.40 -18.86
N ALA A 126 6.05 -11.46 -17.59
CA ALA A 126 5.44 -10.60 -16.58
C ALA A 126 5.56 -9.17 -17.12
N SER A 127 4.42 -8.50 -17.30
CA SER A 127 4.10 -7.60 -18.43
C SER A 127 5.06 -6.43 -18.65
N ASN A 128 5.96 -6.16 -17.69
CA ASN A 128 6.93 -5.07 -17.71
C ASN A 128 8.39 -5.49 -17.44
N SER A 129 8.66 -6.73 -17.01
CA SER A 129 10.00 -7.15 -16.55
C SER A 129 10.79 -8.01 -17.55
N GLY A 130 10.12 -8.58 -18.56
CA GLY A 130 10.75 -9.54 -19.48
C GLY A 130 11.16 -10.87 -18.84
N MET A 131 10.99 -11.02 -17.51
CA MET A 131 11.41 -12.19 -16.75
C MET A 131 10.48 -13.38 -16.97
N ARG A 132 11.06 -14.54 -17.32
CA ARG A 132 10.35 -15.81 -17.46
C ARG A 132 10.31 -16.54 -16.12
N VAL A 133 9.36 -16.16 -15.27
CA VAL A 133 9.27 -16.62 -13.88
C VAL A 133 9.27 -18.16 -13.76
N ILE A 134 8.49 -18.85 -14.60
CA ILE A 134 8.41 -20.32 -14.57
C ILE A 134 9.75 -20.95 -14.95
N ASP A 135 10.46 -20.39 -15.93
CA ASP A 135 11.77 -20.92 -16.36
C ASP A 135 12.81 -20.79 -15.24
N GLU A 136 12.85 -19.65 -14.54
CA GLU A 136 13.75 -19.47 -13.39
C GLU A 136 13.42 -20.42 -12.25
N ARG A 137 12.12 -20.69 -12.02
CA ARG A 137 11.67 -21.68 -11.04
C ARG A 137 12.10 -23.10 -11.42
N HIS A 138 11.97 -23.47 -12.69
CA HIS A 138 12.41 -24.77 -13.21
C HIS A 138 13.93 -24.92 -13.10
N LYS A 139 14.72 -23.91 -13.47
CA LYS A 139 16.18 -23.91 -13.26
C LYS A 139 16.56 -24.13 -11.80
N LEU A 140 15.88 -23.44 -10.89
CA LEU A 140 16.15 -23.58 -9.45
C LEU A 140 15.80 -24.99 -8.93
N ARG A 141 14.68 -25.57 -9.38
CA ARG A 141 14.32 -26.96 -9.06
C ARG A 141 15.36 -27.96 -9.58
N ILE A 142 15.89 -27.73 -10.77
CA ILE A 142 16.98 -28.54 -11.33
C ILE A 142 18.21 -28.44 -10.42
N LEU A 143 18.67 -27.23 -10.11
CA LEU A 143 19.87 -27.04 -9.28
C LEU A 143 19.71 -27.61 -7.86
N LEU A 144 18.52 -27.52 -7.26
CA LEU A 144 18.23 -28.18 -5.99
C LEU A 144 18.38 -29.70 -6.08
N THR A 145 17.80 -30.28 -7.12
CA THR A 145 17.88 -31.73 -7.35
C THR A 145 19.33 -32.15 -7.53
N LEU A 146 20.13 -31.34 -8.24
CA LEU A 146 21.57 -31.57 -8.40
C LEU A 146 22.32 -31.44 -7.08
N GLN A 147 21.89 -30.58 -6.16
CA GLN A 147 22.51 -30.43 -4.83
C GLN A 147 22.30 -31.66 -3.94
N GLU A 148 21.22 -32.41 -4.15
CA GLU A 148 20.94 -33.66 -3.45
C GLU A 148 21.75 -34.84 -4.00
N ILE A 149 22.43 -34.65 -5.13
CA ILE A 149 23.22 -35.68 -5.81
C ILE A 149 24.70 -35.37 -5.62
N GLU A 150 25.45 -36.31 -5.03
CA GLU A 150 26.88 -36.12 -4.80
C GLU A 150 27.67 -36.06 -6.11
N ASP A 151 27.42 -37.02 -7.01
CA ASP A 151 28.16 -37.22 -8.24
C ASP A 151 27.25 -37.19 -9.47
N VAL A 152 27.44 -36.23 -10.36
CA VAL A 152 26.78 -36.19 -11.67
C VAL A 152 27.71 -36.85 -12.69
N HIS A 153 27.19 -37.80 -13.47
CA HIS A 153 28.01 -38.48 -14.47
C HIS A 153 27.86 -37.76 -15.81
N ALA A 154 26.64 -37.64 -16.32
CA ALA A 154 26.40 -37.01 -17.62
C ALA A 154 25.22 -36.05 -17.58
N ILE A 155 25.27 -35.05 -18.46
CA ILE A 155 24.17 -34.13 -18.74
C ILE A 155 23.72 -34.34 -20.18
N CYS A 156 22.47 -34.74 -20.33
CA CYS A 156 21.84 -35.03 -21.61
C CYS A 156 20.95 -33.85 -22.00
N PHE A 157 21.34 -33.08 -23.01
CA PHE A 157 20.47 -32.08 -23.62
C PHE A 157 19.54 -32.76 -24.63
N VAL A 158 18.25 -32.70 -24.38
CA VAL A 158 17.22 -33.33 -25.21
C VAL A 158 16.60 -32.28 -26.14
N VAL A 159 16.61 -32.56 -27.43
CA VAL A 159 16.21 -31.64 -28.48
C VAL A 159 15.33 -32.35 -29.49
N ARG A 160 14.18 -31.77 -29.87
CA ARG A 160 13.30 -32.38 -30.88
C ARG A 160 13.88 -32.12 -32.27
N ARG A 161 13.74 -33.09 -33.19
CA ARG A 161 14.17 -33.01 -34.60
C ARG A 161 13.79 -31.70 -35.28
N ASP A 162 12.56 -31.26 -35.10
CA ASP A 162 11.97 -30.09 -35.75
C ASP A 162 12.18 -28.78 -34.96
N THR A 163 12.88 -28.84 -33.82
CA THR A 163 13.22 -27.64 -33.06
C THR A 163 14.28 -26.87 -33.82
N ASN A 164 13.90 -25.70 -34.34
CA ASN A 164 14.90 -24.74 -34.82
C ASN A 164 15.75 -24.32 -33.62
N TYR A 165 17.08 -24.35 -33.75
CA TYR A 165 18.01 -23.83 -32.75
C TYR A 165 17.99 -22.30 -32.74
N GLY A 166 16.81 -21.70 -32.55
CA GLY A 166 16.63 -20.26 -32.45
C GLY A 166 17.36 -19.68 -31.24
N GLY A 167 17.49 -18.35 -31.22
CA GLY A 167 18.24 -17.64 -30.17
C GLY A 167 17.85 -18.02 -28.75
N ASP A 168 16.54 -18.21 -28.48
CA ASP A 168 16.03 -18.61 -27.16
C ASP A 168 16.57 -19.98 -26.70
N PHE A 169 16.64 -20.97 -27.59
CA PHE A 169 17.17 -22.29 -27.27
C PHE A 169 18.69 -22.24 -27.06
N GLN A 170 19.40 -21.56 -27.96
CA GLN A 170 20.86 -21.39 -27.83
C GLN A 170 21.22 -20.68 -26.53
N ASP A 171 20.49 -19.63 -26.18
CA ASP A 171 20.69 -18.88 -24.95
C ASP A 171 20.38 -19.73 -23.72
N LEU A 172 19.32 -20.55 -23.77
CA LEU A 172 19.02 -21.50 -22.71
C LEU A 172 20.17 -22.48 -22.50
N VAL A 173 20.66 -23.13 -23.57
CA VAL A 173 21.76 -24.09 -23.52
C VAL A 173 23.02 -23.42 -22.96
N ARG A 174 23.41 -22.26 -23.50
CA ARG A 174 24.57 -21.49 -23.01
C ARG A 174 24.44 -21.12 -21.53
N ARG A 175 23.26 -20.67 -21.08
CA ARG A 175 23.02 -20.34 -19.66
C ARG A 175 23.10 -21.57 -18.78
N MET A 176 22.51 -22.70 -19.19
CA MET A 176 22.58 -23.95 -18.42
C MET A 176 24.02 -24.46 -18.34
N ILE A 177 24.76 -24.48 -19.45
CA ILE A 177 26.18 -24.84 -19.45
C ILE A 177 26.96 -23.90 -18.53
N SER A 178 26.76 -22.59 -18.62
CA SER A 178 27.42 -21.62 -17.75
C SER A 178 27.13 -21.86 -16.27
N LEU A 179 25.86 -22.08 -15.91
CA LEU A 179 25.42 -22.40 -14.54
C LEU A 179 26.09 -23.67 -14.00
N LEU A 180 26.12 -24.72 -14.82
CA LEU A 180 26.68 -26.02 -14.45
C LEU A 180 28.20 -25.95 -14.36
N SER A 181 28.87 -25.33 -15.33
CA SER A 181 30.33 -25.17 -15.37
C SER A 181 30.86 -24.29 -14.25
N PHE A 182 30.18 -23.18 -13.91
CA PHE A 182 30.59 -22.32 -12.80
C PHE A 182 30.54 -23.02 -11.44
N SER A 183 29.62 -23.98 -11.30
CA SER A 183 29.45 -24.77 -10.08
C SER A 183 30.52 -25.85 -9.91
N VAL A 184 31.29 -26.16 -10.96
CA VAL A 184 32.34 -27.19 -10.98
C VAL A 184 33.71 -26.52 -11.14
N ARG A 185 34.13 -25.72 -10.15
CA ARG A 185 35.29 -24.80 -10.23
C ARG A 185 36.67 -25.44 -10.49
N SER A 186 36.82 -26.76 -10.43
CA SER A 186 38.13 -27.43 -10.58
C SER A 186 38.14 -28.63 -11.54
N THR A 187 36.99 -29.10 -12.02
CA THR A 187 36.87 -30.33 -12.85
C THR A 187 35.88 -30.17 -14.02
N ALA A 188 35.49 -28.94 -14.37
CA ALA A 188 34.51 -28.68 -15.43
C ALA A 188 34.86 -29.32 -16.78
N TRP A 189 36.14 -29.57 -17.06
CA TRP A 189 36.60 -30.23 -18.30
C TRP A 189 36.22 -31.72 -18.39
N ASN A 190 35.82 -32.34 -17.28
CA ASN A 190 35.47 -33.76 -17.25
C ASN A 190 33.96 -34.03 -17.32
N LEU A 191 33.13 -32.99 -17.28
CA LEU A 191 31.67 -33.16 -17.38
C LEU A 191 31.32 -33.51 -18.82
N GLN A 192 30.77 -34.72 -19.02
CA GLN A 192 30.41 -35.18 -20.35
C GLN A 192 29.00 -34.73 -20.70
N TYR A 193 28.89 -34.08 -21.87
CA TYR A 193 27.64 -33.60 -22.43
C TYR A 193 27.19 -34.52 -23.56
N HIS A 194 25.94 -34.95 -23.50
CA HIS A 194 25.30 -35.76 -24.53
C HIS A 194 24.16 -34.95 -25.14
N ILE A 195 24.06 -34.91 -26.45
CA ILE A 195 22.95 -34.25 -27.16
C ILE A 195 22.08 -35.35 -27.74
N ILE A 196 20.84 -35.43 -27.27
CA ILE A 196 19.88 -36.46 -27.69
C ILE A 196 18.83 -35.78 -28.56
N HIS A 197 18.91 -36.05 -29.86
CA HIS A 197 17.92 -35.62 -30.85
C HIS A 197 16.78 -36.62 -30.84
N THR A 198 15.56 -36.16 -30.54
CA THR A 198 14.35 -36.98 -30.41
C THR A 198 13.43 -36.81 -31.61
N ASN A 199 12.47 -37.73 -31.79
CA ASN A 199 11.57 -37.81 -32.94
C ASN A 199 12.35 -37.94 -34.27
N ILE A 200 13.44 -38.72 -34.25
CA ILE A 200 14.23 -39.04 -35.44
C ILE A 200 13.64 -40.33 -36.02
N ASP A 201 13.01 -40.25 -37.18
CA ASP A 201 12.47 -41.42 -37.86
C ASP A 201 13.56 -42.15 -38.68
N VAL A 202 13.15 -43.21 -39.37
CA VAL A 202 14.07 -44.01 -40.21
C VAL A 202 14.58 -43.19 -41.40
N ASP A 203 13.70 -42.43 -42.05
CA ASP A 203 14.03 -41.57 -43.20
C ASP A 203 15.08 -40.51 -42.84
N ASP A 204 14.99 -39.93 -41.65
CA ASP A 204 15.95 -38.96 -41.14
C ASP A 204 17.36 -39.51 -41.06
N ARG A 205 17.50 -40.78 -40.68
CA ARG A 205 18.80 -41.45 -40.56
C ARG A 205 19.38 -41.79 -41.90
N ALA A 206 18.53 -42.11 -42.88
CA ALA A 206 18.94 -42.31 -44.26
C ALA A 206 19.38 -41.00 -44.93
N SER A 207 18.87 -39.86 -44.45
CA SER A 207 19.23 -38.53 -44.94
C SER A 207 20.46 -37.91 -44.25
N ASP A 208 21.06 -36.89 -44.87
CA ASP A 208 22.13 -36.06 -44.26
C ASP A 208 21.65 -35.23 -43.05
N MET A 209 20.36 -35.29 -42.68
CA MET A 209 19.77 -34.43 -41.65
C MET A 209 20.45 -34.59 -40.29
N CYS A 210 20.81 -35.81 -39.89
CA CYS A 210 21.50 -36.06 -38.62
C CYS A 210 22.84 -35.32 -38.57
N GLN A 211 23.62 -35.37 -39.66
CA GLN A 211 24.90 -34.69 -39.75
C GLN A 211 24.74 -33.16 -39.74
N VAL A 212 23.75 -32.63 -40.48
CA VAL A 212 23.45 -31.19 -40.51
C VAL A 212 23.08 -30.70 -39.11
N ARG A 213 22.17 -31.40 -38.42
CA ARG A 213 21.75 -31.03 -37.06
C ARG A 213 22.90 -31.07 -36.06
N GLN A 214 23.80 -32.04 -36.17
CA GLN A 214 25.00 -32.06 -35.35
C GLN A 214 25.86 -30.81 -35.59
N GLN A 215 26.17 -30.49 -36.85
CA GLN A 215 26.96 -29.31 -37.20
C GLN A 215 26.32 -28.00 -36.75
N GLU A 216 24.99 -27.89 -36.84
CA GLU A 216 24.25 -26.71 -36.39
C GLU A 216 24.35 -26.53 -34.86
N PHE A 217 24.24 -27.61 -34.09
CA PHE A 217 24.32 -27.54 -32.63
C PHE A 217 25.75 -27.27 -32.15
N ASP A 218 26.74 -27.90 -32.79
CA ASP A 218 28.17 -27.73 -32.47
C ASP A 218 28.65 -26.28 -32.59
N GLN A 219 27.96 -25.43 -33.35
CA GLN A 219 28.25 -23.99 -33.47
C GLN A 219 28.05 -23.21 -32.16
N PHE A 220 27.22 -23.70 -31.23
CA PHE A 220 26.94 -23.00 -29.97
C PHE A 220 26.92 -23.89 -28.72
N GLY A 221 26.87 -25.21 -28.89
CA GLY A 221 26.88 -26.20 -27.83
C GLY A 221 28.24 -26.32 -27.12
N PRO A 222 28.34 -27.22 -26.13
CA PRO A 222 29.61 -27.54 -25.50
C PRO A 222 30.50 -28.29 -26.49
N ALA A 223 31.76 -27.88 -26.61
CA ALA A 223 32.72 -28.56 -27.48
C ALA A 223 32.91 -30.02 -27.07
N GLY A 224 32.91 -30.93 -28.04
CA GLY A 224 33.10 -32.37 -27.82
C GLY A 224 31.89 -33.09 -27.24
N ALA A 225 30.68 -32.51 -27.33
CA ALA A 225 29.46 -33.22 -26.95
C ALA A 225 29.24 -34.44 -27.85
N THR A 226 28.72 -35.53 -27.29
CA THR A 226 28.38 -36.73 -28.07
C THR A 226 26.92 -36.69 -28.51
N HIS A 227 26.66 -36.86 -29.80
CA HIS A 227 25.32 -36.78 -30.38
C HIS A 227 24.69 -38.17 -30.50
N HIS A 228 23.42 -38.26 -30.14
CA HIS A 228 22.60 -39.46 -30.21
C HIS A 228 21.29 -39.11 -30.91
N PHE A 229 20.90 -39.88 -31.93
CA PHE A 229 19.69 -39.64 -32.71
C PHE A 229 18.71 -40.76 -32.39
N VAL A 230 17.73 -40.48 -31.52
CA VAL A 230 16.87 -41.50 -30.92
C VAL A 230 15.43 -41.27 -31.35
N ASP A 231 14.80 -42.31 -31.90
CA ASP A 231 13.35 -42.35 -31.92
C ASP A 231 12.84 -42.69 -30.52
N ASN A 232 12.23 -41.73 -29.86
CA ASN A 232 11.68 -41.85 -28.52
C ASN A 232 10.19 -42.25 -28.54
N THR A 233 9.58 -42.38 -29.71
CA THR A 233 8.19 -42.84 -29.90
C THR A 233 8.09 -43.85 -31.04
N PRO A 234 8.92 -44.91 -31.05
CA PRO A 234 8.88 -45.88 -32.14
C PRO A 234 7.53 -46.60 -32.16
N LEU A 235 7.05 -46.89 -33.37
CA LEU A 235 5.84 -47.67 -33.57
C LEU A 235 6.10 -49.12 -33.14
N ALA A 236 5.33 -49.60 -32.16
CA ALA A 236 5.58 -50.90 -31.52
C ALA A 236 5.32 -52.09 -32.47
N ASP A 237 4.54 -51.84 -33.52
CA ASP A 237 4.20 -52.76 -34.60
C ASP A 237 5.19 -52.74 -35.76
N LEU A 238 6.11 -51.77 -35.82
CA LEU A 238 7.15 -51.67 -36.84
C LEU A 238 8.51 -52.12 -36.29
N PRO A 239 9.01 -53.31 -36.68
CA PRO A 239 10.28 -53.84 -36.16
C PRO A 239 11.49 -52.98 -36.50
N LEU A 240 11.44 -52.25 -37.61
CA LEU A 240 12.52 -51.38 -38.07
C LEU A 240 12.67 -50.14 -37.17
N ASP A 241 11.56 -49.46 -36.84
CA ASP A 241 11.54 -48.34 -35.90
C ASP A 241 12.10 -48.76 -34.54
N LEU A 242 11.63 -49.90 -34.02
CA LEU A 242 12.10 -50.45 -32.76
C LEU A 242 13.59 -50.77 -32.80
N TYR A 243 14.10 -51.34 -33.90
CA TYR A 243 15.53 -51.61 -34.07
C TYR A 243 16.34 -50.33 -33.98
N PHE A 244 16.02 -49.32 -34.78
CA PHE A 244 16.79 -48.08 -34.83
C PHE A 244 16.72 -47.30 -33.51
N ALA A 245 15.56 -47.25 -32.87
CA ALA A 245 15.39 -46.69 -31.54
C ALA A 245 16.31 -47.39 -30.52
N ASN A 246 16.27 -48.72 -30.49
CA ASN A 246 17.04 -49.53 -29.54
C ASN A 246 18.55 -49.50 -29.82
N ASP A 247 18.96 -49.47 -31.08
CA ASP A 247 20.37 -49.36 -31.47
C ASP A 247 20.94 -47.99 -31.05
N ALA A 248 20.22 -46.89 -31.28
CA ALA A 248 20.64 -45.57 -30.82
C ALA A 248 20.71 -45.47 -29.30
N LEU A 249 19.75 -46.08 -28.58
CA LEU A 249 19.82 -46.19 -27.13
C LEU A 249 21.00 -47.04 -26.67
N SER A 250 21.30 -48.15 -27.35
CA SER A 250 22.51 -48.96 -27.07
C SER A 250 23.79 -48.12 -27.25
N GLY A 251 23.87 -47.32 -28.32
CA GLY A 251 24.94 -46.35 -28.53
C GLY A 251 25.07 -45.34 -27.38
N LEU A 252 23.95 -44.76 -26.94
CA LEU A 252 23.90 -43.88 -25.77
C LEU A 252 24.44 -44.59 -24.52
N PHE A 253 23.95 -45.77 -24.18
CA PHE A 253 24.39 -46.48 -22.98
C PHE A 253 25.85 -46.88 -23.03
N LYS A 254 26.36 -47.35 -24.19
CA LYS A 254 27.79 -47.62 -24.39
C LYS A 254 28.64 -46.38 -24.15
N SER A 255 28.21 -45.21 -24.63
CA SER A 255 28.89 -43.95 -24.34
C SER A 255 28.83 -43.60 -22.85
N LEU A 256 27.69 -43.85 -22.19
CA LEU A 256 27.51 -43.57 -20.76
C LEU A 256 28.36 -44.47 -19.85
N VAL A 257 28.72 -45.68 -20.29
CA VAL A 257 29.59 -46.61 -19.54
C VAL A 257 30.98 -46.02 -19.28
N THR A 258 31.51 -45.20 -20.19
CA THR A 258 32.87 -44.64 -20.05
C THR A 258 32.93 -43.33 -19.26
N VAL A 259 31.76 -42.72 -18.97
CA VAL A 259 31.65 -41.44 -18.26
C VAL A 259 32.16 -41.55 -16.82
N SER A 260 33.00 -40.61 -16.40
CA SER A 260 33.47 -40.49 -15.01
C SER A 260 32.58 -39.58 -14.17
N PRO A 261 32.39 -39.85 -12.86
CA PRO A 261 31.61 -38.98 -11.98
C PRO A 261 32.28 -37.62 -11.78
N VAL A 262 31.46 -36.58 -11.71
CA VAL A 262 31.85 -35.21 -11.37
C VAL A 262 31.11 -34.80 -10.10
N LYS A 263 31.87 -34.40 -9.07
CA LYS A 263 31.29 -33.92 -7.81
C LYS A 263 30.67 -32.53 -7.98
N PHE A 264 29.40 -32.41 -7.61
CA PHE A 264 28.68 -31.14 -7.60
C PHE A 264 28.73 -30.55 -6.18
N SER A 265 29.85 -29.91 -5.83
CA SER A 265 29.97 -29.15 -4.59
C SER A 265 29.78 -27.66 -4.83
N ASN A 266 28.97 -26.98 -4.03
CA ASN A 266 28.73 -25.53 -4.08
C ASN A 266 28.02 -25.06 -5.36
N LEU A 267 26.87 -25.64 -5.67
CA LEU A 267 26.00 -25.11 -6.73
C LEU A 267 25.58 -23.68 -6.40
N HIS A 268 25.77 -22.80 -7.39
CA HIS A 268 25.36 -21.41 -7.33
C HIS A 268 24.25 -21.17 -8.33
N TYR A 269 23.16 -20.55 -7.89
CA TYR A 269 22.16 -20.01 -8.79
C TYR A 269 22.66 -18.65 -9.29
N ALA A 270 23.06 -18.57 -10.56
CA ALA A 270 23.39 -17.30 -11.18
C ALA A 270 22.10 -16.55 -11.51
N LYS A 271 22.00 -15.30 -11.06
CA LYS A 271 20.84 -14.46 -11.32
C LYS A 271 20.78 -14.10 -12.79
N SER A 272 19.58 -14.03 -13.34
CA SER A 272 19.38 -13.48 -14.67
C SER A 272 19.59 -11.95 -14.65
N PRO A 273 19.90 -11.30 -15.78
CA PRO A 273 20.01 -9.85 -15.85
C PRO A 273 18.76 -9.12 -15.31
N GLU A 274 17.58 -9.73 -15.47
CA GLU A 274 16.32 -9.20 -14.95
C GLU A 274 16.26 -9.28 -13.41
N HIS A 275 16.71 -10.38 -12.81
CA HIS A 275 16.86 -10.48 -11.35
C HIS A 275 17.84 -9.44 -10.80
N GLU A 276 18.98 -9.24 -11.47
CA GLU A 276 19.95 -8.22 -11.08
C GLU A 276 19.37 -6.80 -11.19
N CYS A 277 18.61 -6.53 -12.24
CA CYS A 277 17.91 -5.25 -12.42
C CYS A 277 16.90 -5.01 -11.29
N ASN A 278 16.12 -6.04 -10.93
CA ASN A 278 15.17 -5.99 -9.83
C ASN A 278 15.87 -5.76 -8.48
N ASP A 279 17.00 -6.43 -8.23
CA ASP A 279 17.80 -6.21 -7.02
C ASP A 279 18.35 -4.79 -6.96
N GLN A 280 18.82 -4.24 -8.08
CA GLN A 280 19.27 -2.85 -8.15
C GLN A 280 18.13 -1.87 -7.88
N ALA A 281 16.94 -2.11 -8.43
CA ALA A 281 15.75 -1.31 -8.18
C ALA A 281 15.35 -1.37 -6.69
N LEU A 282 15.38 -2.55 -6.09
CA LEU A 282 15.12 -2.75 -4.65
C LEU A 282 16.16 -2.02 -3.80
N VAL A 283 17.45 -2.13 -4.12
CA VAL A 283 18.51 -1.39 -3.42
C VAL A 283 18.25 0.12 -3.49
N LYS A 284 17.90 0.65 -4.66
CA LYS A 284 17.56 2.08 -4.83
C LYS A 284 16.35 2.47 -3.98
N ALA A 285 15.29 1.67 -3.98
CA ALA A 285 14.09 1.93 -3.18
C ALA A 285 14.39 1.92 -1.66
N LEU A 286 15.14 0.93 -1.18
CA LEU A 286 15.55 0.84 0.23
C LEU A 286 16.48 2.00 0.62
N GLN A 287 17.37 2.42 -0.26
CA GLN A 287 18.22 3.60 -0.05
C GLN A 287 17.39 4.89 0.03
N HIS A 288 16.38 5.02 -0.82
CA HIS A 288 15.48 6.17 -0.82
C HIS A 288 14.68 6.24 0.49
N ALA A 289 14.02 5.15 0.89
CA ALA A 289 13.28 5.07 2.15
C ALA A 289 14.18 5.37 3.37
N ARG A 290 15.43 4.89 3.36
CA ARG A 290 16.41 5.23 4.40
C ARG A 290 16.73 6.74 4.43
N ALA A 291 16.86 7.38 3.26
CA ALA A 291 17.14 8.81 3.17
C ALA A 291 15.96 9.67 3.65
N GLU A 292 14.72 9.25 3.35
CA GLU A 292 13.50 9.89 3.85
C GLU A 292 13.46 9.84 5.38
N LEU A 293 13.64 8.66 5.99
CA LEU A 293 13.65 8.50 7.44
C LEU A 293 14.75 9.34 8.12
N LEU A 294 15.93 9.45 7.51
CA LEU A 294 17.00 10.31 8.02
C LEU A 294 16.60 11.79 7.99
N THR A 295 15.89 12.21 6.96
CA THR A 295 15.38 13.59 6.83
C THR A 295 14.32 13.86 7.88
N GLU A 296 13.37 12.94 8.10
CA GLU A 296 12.34 13.05 9.13
C GLU A 296 12.93 13.09 10.56
N ILE A 297 13.96 12.29 10.84
CA ILE A 297 14.69 12.34 12.12
C ILE A 297 15.28 13.74 12.33
N GLU A 298 15.90 14.32 11.30
CA GLU A 298 16.52 15.64 11.39
C GLU A 298 15.48 16.74 11.61
N GLU A 299 14.32 16.66 10.97
CA GLU A 299 13.19 17.56 11.24
C GLU A 299 12.67 17.42 12.68
N CYS A 300 12.54 16.19 13.18
CA CYS A 300 12.14 15.94 14.57
C CYS A 300 13.16 16.52 15.56
N ARG A 301 14.46 16.38 15.28
CA ARG A 301 15.54 16.96 16.10
C ARG A 301 15.48 18.50 16.12
N LYS A 302 15.23 19.13 14.97
CA LYS A 302 15.03 20.60 14.89
C LYS A 302 13.82 21.07 15.71
N LYS A 303 12.69 20.36 15.60
CA LYS A 303 11.49 20.65 16.40
C LYS A 303 11.77 20.49 17.90
N MET A 304 12.46 19.42 18.28
CA MET A 304 12.86 19.16 19.66
C MET A 304 13.74 20.28 20.23
N ALA A 305 14.76 20.73 19.50
CA ALA A 305 15.61 21.85 19.90
C ALA A 305 14.83 23.17 20.09
N SER A 306 13.82 23.41 19.24
CA SER A 306 12.93 24.57 19.39
C SER A 306 12.07 24.48 20.66
N LEU A 307 11.55 23.29 20.98
CA LEU A 307 10.78 23.05 22.21
C LEU A 307 11.64 23.18 23.46
N GLU A 308 12.90 22.72 23.44
CA GLU A 308 13.85 22.90 24.55
C GLU A 308 14.15 24.38 24.84
N THR A 309 14.23 25.20 23.78
CA THR A 309 14.35 26.65 23.91
C THR A 309 13.11 27.26 24.55
N ASP A 310 11.91 26.83 24.12
CA ASP A 310 10.63 27.26 24.67
C ASP A 310 10.45 26.85 26.13
N ILE A 311 10.82 25.62 26.51
CA ILE A 311 10.82 25.13 27.90
C ILE A 311 11.67 26.04 28.79
N THR A 312 12.90 26.38 28.33
CA THR A 312 13.80 27.27 29.07
C THR A 312 13.19 28.66 29.25
N ARG A 313 12.53 29.20 28.21
CA ARG A 313 11.80 30.47 28.28
C ARG A 313 10.64 30.43 29.27
N TYR A 314 9.79 29.41 29.21
CA TYR A 314 8.64 29.27 30.10
C TYR A 314 9.07 29.09 31.57
N ASN A 315 10.10 28.29 31.83
CA ASN A 315 10.66 28.13 33.18
C ASN A 315 11.23 29.44 33.74
N SER A 316 11.92 30.23 32.91
CA SER A 316 12.44 31.54 33.32
C SER A 316 11.31 32.51 33.67
N ASN A 317 10.26 32.57 32.85
CA ASN A 317 9.07 33.38 33.11
C ASN A 317 8.31 32.93 34.37
N ALA A 318 8.18 31.62 34.56
CA ALA A 318 7.55 31.03 35.74
C ALA A 318 8.33 31.40 37.01
N ALA A 319 9.65 31.27 37.00
CA ALA A 319 10.52 31.63 38.13
C ALA A 319 10.42 33.12 38.47
N PHE A 320 10.43 34.00 37.46
CA PHE A 320 10.26 35.44 37.65
C PHE A 320 8.91 35.77 38.30
N SER A 321 7.83 35.19 37.78
CA SER A 321 6.46 35.40 38.27
C SER A 321 6.30 34.90 39.70
N LYS A 322 6.81 33.71 39.99
CA LYS A 322 6.81 33.11 41.32
C LYS A 322 7.51 33.99 42.35
N LYS A 323 8.71 34.50 42.03
CA LYS A 323 9.43 35.44 42.91
C LYS A 323 8.61 36.70 43.22
N ARG A 324 7.85 37.23 42.27
CA ARG A 324 6.95 38.37 42.51
C ARG A 324 5.76 37.99 43.38
N VAL A 325 5.14 36.84 43.13
CA VAL A 325 4.05 36.30 43.97
C VAL A 325 4.53 36.13 45.41
N ASP A 326 5.68 35.51 45.63
CA ASP A 326 6.26 35.29 46.97
C ASP A 326 6.52 36.61 47.71
N ASN A 327 6.97 37.65 46.99
CA ASN A 327 7.15 39.00 47.53
C ASN A 327 5.80 39.64 47.95
N TYR A 328 4.76 39.51 47.12
CA TYR A 328 3.41 39.98 47.48
C TYR A 328 2.86 39.21 48.69
N GLU A 329 3.01 37.89 48.74
CA GLU A 329 2.60 37.07 49.88
C GLU A 329 3.32 37.49 51.17
N THR A 330 4.62 37.77 51.10
CA THR A 330 5.41 38.22 52.25
C THR A 330 4.90 39.58 52.75
N LYS A 331 4.71 40.55 51.85
CA LYS A 331 4.14 41.87 52.19
C LYS A 331 2.74 41.78 52.77
N ILE A 332 1.91 40.86 52.27
CA ILE A 332 0.57 40.60 52.82
C ILE A 332 0.69 40.02 54.23
N LYS A 333 1.55 39.01 54.45
CA LYS A 333 1.77 38.41 55.78
C LYS A 333 2.26 39.42 56.83
N GLU A 334 3.10 40.37 56.43
CA GLU A 334 3.61 41.43 57.32
C GLU A 334 2.50 42.37 57.83
N ILE A 335 1.48 42.63 57.01
CA ILE A 335 0.41 43.61 57.32
C ILE A 335 -0.94 42.96 57.70
N ASP A 336 -1.20 41.73 57.26
CA ASP A 336 -2.38 40.94 57.62
C ASP A 336 -2.09 40.10 58.88
N CYS A 337 -1.85 40.81 59.97
CA CYS A 337 -1.68 40.21 61.28
C CYS A 337 -2.52 40.96 62.32
N ASP A 338 -2.77 40.30 63.45
CA ASP A 338 -3.53 40.86 64.57
C ASP A 338 -2.69 41.78 65.47
N THR A 339 -1.45 42.10 65.09
CA THR A 339 -0.66 43.11 65.83
C THR A 339 -1.35 44.46 65.78
N LEU A 340 -1.31 45.17 66.91
CA LEU A 340 -1.86 46.51 67.04
C LEU A 340 -0.93 47.52 66.37
N GLY A 341 -1.51 48.53 65.73
CA GLY A 341 -0.79 49.68 65.21
C GLY A 341 -1.64 50.94 65.28
N ASP A 342 -0.97 52.08 65.41
CA ASP A 342 -1.60 53.38 65.57
C ASP A 342 -2.51 53.70 64.37
N ILE A 343 -3.72 54.18 64.65
CA ILE A 343 -4.60 54.72 63.62
C ILE A 343 -4.08 56.11 63.24
N GLU A 344 -3.85 56.35 61.94
CA GLU A 344 -3.34 57.64 61.46
C GLU A 344 -4.27 58.78 61.86
N GLY A 345 -3.71 59.84 62.48
CA GLY A 345 -4.47 60.99 62.96
C GLY A 345 -5.28 60.75 64.24
N ALA A 346 -5.20 59.57 64.85
CA ALA A 346 -5.89 59.23 66.09
C ALA A 346 -4.96 59.25 67.32
N CYS A 347 -4.05 60.23 67.32
CA CYS A 347 -3.25 60.60 68.47
C CYS A 347 -3.50 62.09 68.71
N GLU A 348 -4.18 62.41 69.81
CA GLU A 348 -4.38 63.78 70.23
C GLU A 348 -3.74 63.96 71.60
N GLU A 349 -3.04 65.07 71.75
CA GLU A 349 -2.31 65.45 72.94
C GLU A 349 -2.76 66.87 73.32
N GLY A 350 -3.00 67.12 74.60
CA GLY A 350 -3.53 68.41 75.03
C GLY A 350 -3.35 68.67 76.51
N TRP A 351 -3.18 69.95 76.85
CA TRP A 351 -3.12 70.44 78.22
C TRP A 351 -4.45 71.05 78.64
N THR A 352 -4.76 70.97 79.93
CA THR A 352 -5.85 71.70 80.55
C THR A 352 -5.52 72.09 81.99
N GLU A 353 -6.13 73.17 82.47
CA GLU A 353 -5.89 73.77 83.79
C GLU A 353 -7.22 74.25 84.37
N THR A 354 -7.44 74.05 85.67
CA THR A 354 -8.56 74.69 86.38
C THR A 354 -8.14 76.04 86.98
N ASN A 355 -8.92 77.08 86.74
CA ASN A 355 -8.83 78.37 87.44
C ASN A 355 -10.07 78.61 88.31
N PHE A 356 -10.01 79.62 89.20
CA PHE A 356 -11.03 79.97 90.22
C PHE A 356 -12.49 80.20 89.72
N GLY A 357 -12.74 80.16 88.40
CA GLY A 357 -14.03 80.47 87.77
C GLY A 357 -14.62 79.41 86.83
N GLY A 358 -14.03 78.21 86.73
CA GLY A 358 -14.56 77.14 85.89
C GLY A 358 -13.49 76.13 85.52
N GLY A 359 -13.76 74.84 85.72
CA GLY A 359 -12.82 73.77 85.39
C GLY A 359 -12.63 73.63 83.89
N GLY A 360 -11.40 73.78 83.40
CA GLY A 360 -11.06 73.43 82.03
C GLY A 360 -11.08 71.91 81.89
N ALA A 361 -12.10 71.37 81.25
CA ALA A 361 -12.14 69.97 80.84
C ALA A 361 -11.61 69.86 79.40
N ARG A 362 -10.72 68.92 79.10
CA ARG A 362 -10.29 68.66 77.72
C ARG A 362 -10.99 67.43 77.17
N LEU A 363 -11.93 67.62 76.25
CA LEU A 363 -12.54 66.52 75.49
C LEU A 363 -11.60 66.08 74.38
N PHE A 364 -11.29 64.78 74.36
CA PHE A 364 -10.64 64.07 73.27
C PHE A 364 -11.72 63.29 72.53
N ALA A 365 -11.96 63.61 71.26
CA ALA A 365 -13.03 63.01 70.48
C ALA A 365 -12.52 62.59 69.10
N PHE A 366 -12.54 61.28 68.86
CA PHE A 366 -12.05 60.66 67.64
C PHE A 366 -13.19 59.95 66.91
N ASN A 367 -13.18 60.05 65.58
CA ASN A 367 -13.96 59.22 64.69
C ASN A 367 -13.01 58.59 63.68
N THR A 368 -13.00 57.26 63.58
CA THR A 368 -12.07 56.50 62.74
C THR A 368 -12.84 55.77 61.63
N THR A 369 -12.18 55.54 60.50
CA THR A 369 -12.72 54.70 59.41
C THR A 369 -12.41 53.21 59.61
N VAL A 370 -11.64 52.88 60.65
CA VAL A 370 -11.18 51.53 60.98
C VAL A 370 -11.52 51.18 62.44
N PRO A 371 -11.89 49.91 62.72
CA PRO A 371 -12.27 49.50 64.06
C PRO A 371 -11.18 49.75 65.09
N ILE A 372 -11.56 50.40 66.18
CA ILE A 372 -10.69 50.62 67.34
C ILE A 372 -10.60 49.28 68.08
N ALA A 373 -9.40 48.74 68.17
CA ALA A 373 -9.12 47.48 68.85
C ALA A 373 -8.65 47.70 70.29
N ARG A 374 -7.90 48.79 70.52
CA ARG A 374 -7.40 49.19 71.84
C ARG A 374 -7.24 50.71 71.88
N VAL A 375 -7.37 51.27 73.07
CA VAL A 375 -7.08 52.68 73.35
C VAL A 375 -5.99 52.72 74.39
N ASP A 376 -4.89 53.40 74.10
CA ASP A 376 -3.86 53.71 75.09
C ASP A 376 -4.02 55.16 75.53
N LYS A 377 -4.18 55.36 76.83
CA LYS A 377 -4.27 56.67 77.48
C LYS A 377 -3.09 56.85 78.41
N SER A 378 -2.55 58.05 78.42
CA SER A 378 -1.56 58.46 79.42
C SER A 378 -1.81 59.92 79.78
N HIS A 379 -1.59 60.28 81.03
CA HIS A 379 -1.60 61.67 81.44
C HIS A 379 -0.40 61.99 82.34
N ASP A 380 -0.05 63.26 82.40
CA ASP A 380 0.94 63.82 83.31
C ASP A 380 0.29 64.95 84.10
N GLY A 381 0.57 65.05 85.41
CA GLY A 381 -0.13 65.94 86.35
C GLY A 381 -1.30 65.29 87.09
N ASP A 382 -2.01 66.12 87.86
CA ASP A 382 -3.07 65.70 88.80
C ASP A 382 -4.47 65.94 88.17
N GLY A 383 -5.04 64.87 87.62
CA GLY A 383 -6.32 64.87 86.93
C GLY A 383 -6.75 63.46 86.51
N ASP A 384 -8.05 63.29 86.30
CA ASP A 384 -8.68 62.01 86.02
C ASP A 384 -9.33 61.99 84.62
N TRP A 385 -9.42 60.80 84.04
CA TRP A 385 -10.17 60.58 82.80
C TRP A 385 -11.64 60.27 83.11
N GLU A 386 -12.55 61.09 82.60
CA GLU A 386 -13.99 60.97 82.81
C GLU A 386 -14.76 60.79 81.49
N GLY A 387 -15.96 60.21 81.59
CA GLY A 387 -16.90 60.16 80.46
C GLY A 387 -16.46 59.31 79.27
N GLU A 388 -15.66 58.26 79.51
CA GLU A 388 -15.16 57.38 78.44
C GLU A 388 -16.31 56.67 77.70
N ASN A 389 -16.34 56.84 76.38
CA ASN A 389 -17.31 56.23 75.49
C ASN A 389 -16.59 55.62 74.28
N LEU A 390 -16.21 54.35 74.41
CA LEU A 390 -15.63 53.56 73.33
C LEU A 390 -16.73 52.89 72.51
N ARG A 391 -16.84 53.27 71.24
CA ARG A 391 -17.59 52.54 70.22
C ARG A 391 -16.62 51.95 69.20
N ARG A 392 -17.12 51.06 68.34
CA ARG A 392 -16.31 50.38 67.32
C ARG A 392 -15.46 51.32 66.46
N MET A 393 -15.97 52.49 66.11
CA MET A 393 -15.33 53.45 65.17
C MET A 393 -15.22 54.86 65.74
N SER A 394 -15.55 55.06 67.02
CA SER A 394 -15.50 56.39 67.64
C SER A 394 -15.11 56.25 69.09
N TYR A 395 -14.29 57.17 69.58
CA TYR A 395 -13.85 57.19 70.97
C TYR A 395 -13.93 58.61 71.50
N GLN A 396 -14.52 58.76 72.68
CA GLN A 396 -14.59 60.04 73.38
C GLN A 396 -14.18 59.85 74.83
N VAL A 397 -13.38 60.76 75.37
CA VAL A 397 -13.03 60.82 76.79
C VAL A 397 -12.65 62.24 77.15
N THR A 398 -12.91 62.64 78.39
CA THR A 398 -12.57 63.97 78.89
C THR A 398 -11.47 63.85 79.94
N LEU A 399 -10.41 64.65 79.83
CA LEU A 399 -9.43 64.81 80.91
C LEU A 399 -9.88 65.97 81.80
N GLN A 400 -10.16 65.66 83.06
CA GLN A 400 -10.60 66.60 84.07
C GLN A 400 -9.45 66.83 85.07
N PRO A 401 -8.81 68.02 85.07
CA PRO A 401 -7.78 68.33 86.06
C PRO A 401 -8.40 68.55 87.45
N HIS A 402 -7.69 68.16 88.50
CA HIS A 402 -8.05 68.50 89.88
C HIS A 402 -7.90 70.01 90.15
N TRP A 403 -8.51 70.50 91.23
CA TRP A 403 -8.52 71.92 91.56
C TRP A 403 -7.09 72.47 91.71
N PHE A 404 -6.81 73.54 90.97
CA PHE A 404 -5.51 74.22 90.91
C PHE A 404 -4.38 73.39 90.29
N CYS A 405 -4.72 72.37 89.50
CA CYS A 405 -3.73 71.51 88.84
C CYS A 405 -3.73 71.71 87.32
N LYS A 406 -2.56 71.49 86.71
CA LYS A 406 -2.39 71.31 85.27
C LYS A 406 -2.31 69.83 84.97
N SER A 407 -3.02 69.38 83.95
CA SER A 407 -2.92 68.02 83.45
C SER A 407 -2.71 68.01 81.94
N TYR A 408 -1.84 67.12 81.48
CA TYR A 408 -1.62 66.79 80.08
C TYR A 408 -2.18 65.41 79.80
N GLY A 409 -2.94 65.26 78.73
CA GLY A 409 -3.42 63.96 78.28
C GLY A 409 -2.92 63.63 76.90
N LYS A 410 -2.62 62.36 76.69
CA LYS A 410 -2.39 61.75 75.39
C LYS A 410 -3.30 60.55 75.24
N VAL A 411 -4.09 60.53 74.17
CA VAL A 411 -4.89 59.38 73.76
C VAL A 411 -4.40 58.90 72.41
N THR A 412 -4.07 57.61 72.31
CA THR A 412 -3.67 56.95 71.07
C THR A 412 -4.63 55.79 70.78
N LEU A 413 -5.32 55.84 69.65
CA LEU A 413 -6.18 54.75 69.20
C LEU A 413 -5.38 53.74 68.38
N LEU A 414 -5.49 52.46 68.75
CA LEU A 414 -4.84 51.34 68.08
C LEU A 414 -5.88 50.50 67.34
N ALA A 415 -5.58 50.14 66.10
CA ALA A 415 -6.33 49.15 65.32
C ALA A 415 -5.45 47.93 65.07
N LYS A 416 -6.07 46.78 64.79
CA LYS A 416 -5.33 45.64 64.23
C LYS A 416 -4.79 46.03 62.86
N LYS A 417 -3.54 45.68 62.54
CA LYS A 417 -2.91 46.00 61.24
C LYS A 417 -3.75 45.53 60.06
N ARG A 418 -4.38 44.35 60.14
CA ARG A 418 -5.28 43.85 59.08
C ARG A 418 -6.45 44.78 58.76
N ASP A 419 -7.01 45.41 59.78
CA ASP A 419 -8.13 46.34 59.64
C ASP A 419 -7.64 47.68 59.11
N LYS A 420 -6.52 48.18 59.66
CA LYS A 420 -5.84 49.41 59.19
C LYS A 420 -5.46 49.33 57.70
N TYR A 421 -4.89 48.22 57.26
CA TYR A 421 -4.37 48.04 55.90
C TYR A 421 -5.31 47.27 54.97
N ARG A 422 -6.59 47.12 55.31
CA ARG A 422 -7.56 46.30 54.54
C ARG A 422 -7.58 46.63 53.04
N THR A 423 -7.64 47.92 52.69
CA THR A 423 -7.63 48.37 51.29
C THR A 423 -6.31 48.05 50.59
N LYS A 424 -5.18 48.15 51.31
CA LYS A 424 -3.86 47.81 50.78
C LYS A 424 -3.73 46.30 50.55
N ILE A 425 -4.19 45.47 51.50
CA ILE A 425 -4.25 44.01 51.36
C ILE A 425 -5.08 43.63 50.13
N ALA A 426 -6.28 44.21 49.97
CA ALA A 426 -7.12 43.98 48.81
C ALA A 426 -6.42 44.37 47.49
N SER A 427 -5.72 45.51 47.46
CA SER A 427 -4.93 45.95 46.31
C SER A 427 -3.77 45.00 45.99
N LEU A 428 -3.02 44.53 47.00
CA LEU A 428 -1.93 43.57 46.82
C LEU A 428 -2.46 42.22 46.31
N ASN A 429 -3.57 41.72 46.86
CA ASN A 429 -4.23 40.50 46.38
C ASN A 429 -4.69 40.63 44.92
N SER A 430 -5.28 41.78 44.56
CA SER A 430 -5.70 42.07 43.18
C SER A 430 -4.51 42.10 42.20
N GLN A 431 -3.37 42.66 42.60
CA GLN A 431 -2.14 42.65 41.80
C GLN A 431 -1.47 41.26 41.72
N MET A 432 -1.58 40.45 42.78
CA MET A 432 -0.99 39.11 42.87
C MET A 432 -1.75 38.08 42.02
N ALA A 433 -3.08 38.17 41.95
CA ALA A 433 -3.93 37.23 41.22
C ALA A 433 -3.52 37.01 39.74
N PRO A 434 -3.32 38.05 38.90
CA PRO A 434 -2.89 37.86 37.51
C PRO A 434 -1.48 37.27 37.42
N LEU A 435 -0.58 37.59 38.35
CA LEU A 435 0.76 37.01 38.39
C LEU A 435 0.75 35.52 38.73
N ARG A 436 -0.12 35.09 39.65
CA ARG A 436 -0.32 33.66 39.94
C ARG A 436 -0.85 32.90 38.73
N ARG A 437 -1.85 33.48 38.05
CA ARG A 437 -2.39 32.89 36.82
C ARG A 437 -1.30 32.76 35.76
N TRP A 438 -0.56 33.84 35.51
CA TRP A 438 0.54 33.83 34.53
C TRP A 438 1.66 32.85 34.91
N TRP A 439 2.00 32.74 36.20
CA TRP A 439 2.94 31.73 36.68
C TRP A 439 2.46 30.31 36.35
N GLN A 440 1.21 29.97 36.70
CA GLN A 440 0.65 28.65 36.45
C GLN A 440 0.58 28.33 34.96
N GLU A 441 0.14 29.29 34.12
CA GLU A 441 0.12 29.13 32.66
C GLU A 441 1.49 28.80 32.08
N ASN A 442 2.58 29.41 32.58
CA ASN A 442 3.93 29.10 32.11
C ASN A 442 4.40 27.74 32.60
N VAL A 443 4.03 27.32 33.82
CA VAL A 443 4.32 25.97 34.32
C VAL A 443 3.63 24.92 33.46
N ASP A 444 2.35 25.13 33.14
CA ASP A 444 1.57 24.20 32.32
C ASP A 444 2.12 24.13 30.89
N LYS A 445 2.47 25.28 30.29
CA LYS A 445 3.12 25.33 28.96
C LYS A 445 4.47 24.60 28.94
N ALA A 446 5.29 24.76 29.98
CA ALA A 446 6.55 24.04 30.10
C ALA A 446 6.33 22.53 30.24
N ALA A 447 5.30 22.10 31.00
CA ALA A 447 4.95 20.70 31.14
C ALA A 447 4.50 20.07 29.82
N THR A 448 3.63 20.74 29.06
CA THR A 448 3.20 20.28 27.73
C THR A 448 4.39 20.18 26.76
N ALA A 449 5.23 21.20 26.69
CA ALA A 449 6.40 21.19 25.80
C ALA A 449 7.40 20.07 26.18
N ASN A 450 7.58 19.78 27.47
CA ASN A 450 8.39 18.63 27.92
C ASN A 450 7.81 17.29 27.46
N GLN A 451 6.48 17.14 27.54
CA GLN A 451 5.81 15.92 27.06
C GLN A 451 5.96 15.75 25.55
N ASP A 452 5.83 16.83 24.78
CA ASP A 452 6.03 16.81 23.32
C ASP A 452 7.48 16.46 22.95
N THR A 453 8.46 16.99 23.68
CA THR A 453 9.88 16.60 23.54
C THR A 453 10.09 15.10 23.80
N LEU A 454 9.45 14.53 24.84
CA LEU A 454 9.53 13.10 25.13
C LEU A 454 8.89 12.24 24.01
N ASN A 455 7.77 12.69 23.47
CA ASN A 455 7.08 12.03 22.35
C ASN A 455 7.97 12.02 21.10
N LEU A 456 8.57 13.17 20.74
CA LEU A 456 9.51 13.28 19.62
C LEU A 456 10.73 12.40 19.80
N LYS A 457 11.31 12.34 21.02
CA LYS A 457 12.45 11.47 21.33
C LYS A 457 12.10 10.00 21.11
N THR A 458 10.91 9.57 21.54
CA THR A 458 10.42 8.21 21.33
C THR A 458 10.26 7.90 19.83
N GLN A 459 9.71 8.85 19.06
CA GLN A 459 9.57 8.71 17.60
C GLN A 459 10.93 8.58 16.90
N ILE A 460 11.92 9.40 17.29
CA ILE A 460 13.28 9.32 16.77
C ILE A 460 13.88 7.93 17.02
N THR A 461 13.77 7.40 18.25
CA THR A 461 14.28 6.05 18.57
C THR A 461 13.65 4.95 17.71
N ILE A 462 12.33 5.04 17.43
CA ILE A 462 11.65 4.10 16.53
C ILE A 462 12.20 4.21 15.11
N MET A 463 12.36 5.43 14.58
CA MET A 463 12.90 5.66 13.24
C MET A 463 14.35 5.18 13.11
N GLU A 464 15.18 5.38 14.13
CA GLU A 464 16.55 4.86 14.19
C GLU A 464 16.58 3.32 14.15
N GLY A 465 15.66 2.66 14.86
CA GLY A 465 15.47 1.21 14.78
C GLY A 465 15.11 0.74 13.37
N ASN A 466 14.22 1.47 12.68
CA ASN A 466 13.85 1.19 11.29
C ASN A 466 15.03 1.36 10.33
N ILE A 467 15.86 2.39 10.50
CA ILE A 467 17.07 2.60 9.69
C ILE A 467 18.07 1.45 9.88
N GLN A 468 18.23 0.94 11.10
CA GLN A 468 19.10 -0.22 11.36
C GLN A 468 18.56 -1.48 10.69
N ALA A 469 17.23 -1.70 10.69
CA ALA A 469 16.60 -2.79 9.96
C ALA A 469 16.85 -2.67 8.44
N LEU A 470 16.54 -1.52 7.84
CA LEU A 470 16.80 -1.25 6.42
C LEU A 470 18.28 -1.43 6.03
N SER A 471 19.20 -1.05 6.92
CA SER A 471 20.64 -1.20 6.69
C SER A 471 21.07 -2.67 6.67
N ARG A 472 20.45 -3.52 7.51
CA ARG A 472 20.68 -4.98 7.47
C ARG A 472 20.11 -5.57 6.18
N ASP A 473 18.91 -5.18 5.78
CA ASP A 473 18.28 -5.68 4.56
C ASP A 473 19.08 -5.30 3.31
N LEU A 474 19.55 -4.04 3.23
CA LEU A 474 20.47 -3.58 2.19
C LEU A 474 21.76 -4.42 2.14
N ALA A 475 22.31 -4.80 3.30
CA ALA A 475 23.51 -5.62 3.36
C ALA A 475 23.25 -7.05 2.84
N VAL A 476 22.09 -7.64 3.16
CA VAL A 476 21.67 -8.96 2.66
C VAL A 476 21.50 -8.94 1.15
N VAL A 477 20.77 -7.97 0.60
CA VAL A 477 20.55 -7.83 -0.85
C VAL A 477 21.89 -7.65 -1.57
N ARG A 478 22.78 -6.77 -1.06
CA ARG A 478 24.11 -6.57 -1.65
C ARG A 478 25.00 -7.81 -1.58
N LYS A 479 24.98 -8.54 -0.45
CA LYS A 479 25.76 -9.77 -0.29
C LYS A 479 25.30 -10.86 -1.25
N SER A 480 24.00 -10.89 -1.59
CA SER A 480 23.45 -11.85 -2.54
C SER A 480 23.94 -11.66 -3.99
N GLY A 481 24.62 -10.54 -4.30
CA GLY A 481 25.42 -10.30 -5.51
C GLY A 481 24.80 -10.82 -6.81
N HIS A 482 25.66 -11.36 -7.69
CA HIS A 482 25.30 -11.99 -8.96
C HIS A 482 24.88 -13.48 -8.82
N SER A 483 25.08 -14.07 -7.64
CA SER A 483 24.86 -15.50 -7.45
C SER A 483 24.44 -15.84 -6.03
N ILE A 484 23.50 -16.77 -5.90
CA ILE A 484 23.00 -17.26 -4.61
C ILE A 484 23.61 -18.65 -4.37
N SER A 485 24.35 -18.81 -3.26
CA SER A 485 24.80 -20.13 -2.81
C SER A 485 23.61 -20.96 -2.33
N LEU A 486 23.38 -22.13 -2.95
CA LEU A 486 22.27 -23.00 -2.56
C LEU A 486 22.52 -23.72 -1.23
N ALA A 487 23.79 -23.97 -0.88
CA ALA A 487 24.17 -24.55 0.40
C ALA A 487 23.82 -23.65 1.59
N GLU A 488 24.03 -22.34 1.46
CA GLU A 488 23.75 -21.37 2.52
C GLU A 488 22.25 -21.01 2.62
N ASN A 489 21.48 -21.28 1.57
CA ASN A 489 20.11 -20.77 1.42
C ASN A 489 19.04 -21.85 1.26
N GLN A 490 19.29 -23.11 1.68
CA GLN A 490 18.30 -24.20 1.60
C GLN A 490 16.92 -23.84 2.18
N LYS A 491 16.87 -22.97 3.20
CA LYS A 491 15.62 -22.45 3.77
C LYS A 491 14.87 -21.49 2.84
N LEU A 492 15.58 -20.66 2.07
CA LEU A 492 14.98 -19.71 1.11
C LEU A 492 14.49 -20.40 -0.14
N VAL A 493 15.17 -21.47 -0.56
CA VAL A 493 14.82 -22.17 -1.79
C VAL A 493 13.47 -22.92 -1.69
N LYS A 494 13.09 -23.40 -0.49
CA LYS A 494 11.75 -23.96 -0.24
C LYS A 494 10.62 -22.97 -0.57
N PHE A 495 10.86 -21.65 -0.49
CA PHE A 495 9.86 -20.63 -0.80
C PHE A 495 9.62 -20.42 -2.30
N PHE A 496 10.65 -20.60 -3.14
CA PHE A 496 10.51 -20.50 -4.60
C PHE A 496 9.76 -21.70 -5.21
N THR A 497 9.59 -22.79 -4.45
CA THR A 497 8.92 -24.01 -4.93
C THR A 497 7.40 -24.01 -4.74
N VAL A 498 6.80 -22.97 -4.14
CA VAL A 498 5.34 -22.83 -3.95
C VAL A 498 4.69 -22.21 -5.19
N ASP A 499 3.55 -22.74 -5.66
CA ASP A 499 2.83 -22.37 -6.91
C ASP A 499 2.21 -20.96 -6.94
N SER A 500 2.76 -20.03 -6.18
CA SER A 500 2.20 -18.71 -6.05
C SER A 500 3.02 -17.69 -6.85
N PRO A 501 2.41 -16.84 -7.70
CA PRO A 501 3.03 -15.60 -8.18
C PRO A 501 3.57 -14.73 -7.03
N LEU A 502 3.01 -14.92 -5.82
CA LEU A 502 3.49 -14.36 -4.57
C LEU A 502 4.89 -14.88 -4.19
N ALA A 503 5.32 -16.09 -4.61
CA ALA A 503 6.65 -16.68 -4.40
C ALA A 503 7.76 -15.93 -5.17
N ALA A 504 7.45 -15.53 -6.40
CA ALA A 504 8.31 -14.66 -7.22
C ALA A 504 8.27 -13.20 -6.74
N ALA A 505 7.11 -12.75 -6.26
CA ALA A 505 7.00 -11.53 -5.45
C ALA A 505 7.52 -11.73 -3.99
N PHE A 506 7.95 -12.92 -3.57
CA PHE A 506 8.40 -13.22 -2.20
C PHE A 506 9.89 -12.98 -2.05
N GLY A 507 10.62 -12.79 -3.16
CA GLY A 507 11.85 -12.00 -3.13
C GLY A 507 11.62 -10.62 -2.49
N TYR A 508 10.40 -10.09 -2.61
CA TYR A 508 9.92 -8.89 -1.91
C TYR A 508 9.43 -9.16 -0.47
N GLN A 509 8.94 -10.37 -0.14
CA GLN A 509 8.55 -10.79 1.24
C GLN A 509 9.68 -11.46 2.05
N LEU A 510 10.89 -11.62 1.53
CA LEU A 510 12.08 -11.84 2.37
C LEU A 510 12.30 -10.66 3.34
N VAL A 511 11.74 -9.49 3.01
CA VAL A 511 11.63 -8.34 3.92
C VAL A 511 10.59 -8.57 5.04
N SER A 512 9.59 -9.46 4.88
CA SER A 512 8.51 -9.67 5.86
C SER A 512 8.61 -10.92 6.74
N LYS A 513 9.63 -11.78 6.59
CA LYS A 513 9.79 -12.98 7.45
C LYS A 513 11.13 -13.15 8.17
N VAL A 514 11.97 -12.11 8.22
CA VAL A 514 12.94 -11.94 9.31
C VAL A 514 12.16 -11.49 10.56
N SER A 515 11.60 -12.46 11.30
CA SER A 515 10.88 -12.29 12.58
C SER A 515 9.92 -11.09 12.64
N TRP A 516 8.80 -11.17 11.91
CA TRP A 516 7.68 -10.23 12.05
C TRP A 516 6.51 -10.87 12.81
N THR A 517 6.80 -11.49 13.95
CA THR A 517 5.77 -11.63 14.99
C THR A 517 5.79 -10.34 15.80
N VAL A 518 4.91 -9.41 15.43
CA VAL A 518 4.58 -8.15 16.11
C VAL A 518 5.60 -7.01 15.95
N SER A 519 5.77 -6.49 14.73
CA SER A 519 6.50 -5.21 14.53
C SER A 519 5.54 -4.00 14.54
N PRO A 520 5.84 -2.94 15.31
CA PRO A 520 5.17 -1.64 15.22
C PRO A 520 5.12 -1.04 13.82
N LEU A 521 6.00 -1.45 12.89
CA LEU A 521 6.02 -0.95 11.51
C LEU A 521 4.86 -1.51 10.67
N ASP A 522 4.36 -2.72 10.92
CA ASP A 522 3.14 -3.22 10.25
C ASP A 522 1.90 -2.47 10.76
N LYS A 523 1.85 -2.18 12.07
CA LYS A 523 0.84 -1.28 12.64
C LYS A 523 1.00 0.15 12.12
N LEU A 524 2.21 0.64 11.89
CA LEU A 524 2.46 1.99 11.36
C LEU A 524 2.12 2.07 9.88
N LEU A 525 2.51 1.11 9.04
CA LEU A 525 2.17 1.10 7.61
C LEU A 525 0.67 0.88 7.41
N LYS A 526 0.04 -0.05 8.14
CA LYS A 526 -1.43 -0.18 8.15
C LYS A 526 -2.11 1.07 8.67
N LYS A 527 -1.59 1.73 9.71
CA LYS A 527 -2.18 2.98 10.26
C LYS A 527 -1.95 4.19 9.37
N THR A 528 -0.79 4.34 8.75
CA THR A 528 -0.45 5.43 7.83
C THR A 528 -1.21 5.26 6.52
N PHE A 529 -1.32 4.04 6.00
CA PHE A 529 -2.16 3.72 4.85
C PHE A 529 -3.65 3.92 5.18
N LYS A 530 -4.16 3.39 6.31
CA LYS A 530 -5.54 3.68 6.77
C LYS A 530 -5.79 5.17 7.00
N CYS A 531 -4.81 5.93 7.50
CA CYS A 531 -4.92 7.39 7.65
C CYS A 531 -4.95 8.11 6.31
N ARG A 532 -4.14 7.69 5.34
CA ARG A 532 -4.13 8.25 3.98
C ARG A 532 -5.43 7.93 3.25
N LEU A 533 -5.89 6.69 3.30
CA LEU A 533 -7.15 6.25 2.71
C LEU A 533 -8.35 6.95 3.37
N ARG A 534 -8.37 7.09 4.70
CA ARG A 534 -9.41 7.87 5.41
C ARG A 534 -9.41 9.34 5.01
N LYS A 535 -8.23 9.94 4.81
CA LYS A 535 -8.10 11.31 4.34
C LYS A 535 -8.66 11.44 2.91
N GLU A 536 -8.29 10.54 2.00
CA GLU A 536 -8.81 10.51 0.64
C GLU A 536 -10.33 10.28 0.62
N VAL A 537 -10.86 9.34 1.41
CA VAL A 537 -12.31 9.13 1.57
C VAL A 537 -13.02 10.38 2.09
N THR A 538 -12.43 11.07 3.07
CA THR A 538 -13.01 12.30 3.63
C THR A 538 -13.00 13.44 2.61
N GLU A 539 -11.93 13.57 1.83
CA GLU A 539 -11.82 14.55 0.74
C GLU A 539 -12.79 14.23 -0.40
N THR A 540 -12.97 12.95 -0.76
CA THR A 540 -13.96 12.50 -1.75
C THR A 540 -15.38 12.73 -1.26
N LEU A 541 -15.70 12.47 0.01
CA LEU A 541 -17.00 12.79 0.61
C LEU A 541 -17.30 14.30 0.57
N ALA A 542 -16.30 15.14 0.82
CA ALA A 542 -16.43 16.58 0.68
C ALA A 542 -16.70 17.00 -0.77
N ARG A 543 -16.03 16.37 -1.75
CA ARG A 543 -16.29 16.59 -3.19
C ARG A 543 -17.69 16.14 -3.57
N ILE A 544 -18.16 14.96 -3.13
CA ILE A 544 -19.52 14.48 -3.38
C ILE A 544 -20.56 15.45 -2.81
N SER A 545 -20.36 15.96 -1.61
CA SER A 545 -21.25 16.96 -1.02
C SER A 545 -21.31 18.23 -1.88
N ALA A 546 -20.15 18.74 -2.31
CA ALA A 546 -20.08 19.91 -3.18
C ALA A 546 -20.75 19.66 -4.55
N CYS A 547 -20.53 18.50 -5.17
CA CYS A 547 -21.17 18.12 -6.43
C CYS A 547 -22.69 17.95 -6.28
N LYS A 548 -23.18 17.43 -5.15
CA LYS A 548 -24.63 17.34 -4.85
C LYS A 548 -25.27 18.72 -4.74
N ASP A 549 -24.59 19.67 -4.08
CA ASP A 549 -25.09 21.04 -3.96
C ASP A 549 -25.13 21.75 -5.32
N VAL A 550 -24.10 21.55 -6.16
CA VAL A 550 -24.06 22.04 -7.55
C VAL A 550 -25.16 21.41 -8.40
N TYR A 551 -25.34 20.08 -8.34
CA TYR A 551 -26.38 19.38 -9.09
C TYR A 551 -27.78 19.82 -8.65
N LYS A 552 -28.02 20.00 -7.35
CA LYS A 552 -29.28 20.52 -6.81
C LYS A 552 -29.55 21.94 -7.33
N SER A 553 -28.54 22.81 -7.34
CA SER A 553 -28.65 24.15 -7.94
C SER A 553 -28.99 24.10 -9.44
N LEU A 554 -28.30 23.24 -10.20
CA LEU A 554 -28.53 23.08 -11.64
C LEU A 554 -29.92 22.50 -11.95
N SER A 555 -30.43 21.56 -11.14
CA SER A 555 -31.79 21.01 -11.29
C SER A 555 -32.88 22.06 -11.07
N VAL A 556 -32.69 22.97 -10.11
CA VAL A 556 -33.60 24.10 -9.86
C VAL A 556 -33.56 25.08 -11.03
N GLN A 557 -32.36 25.41 -11.53
CA GLN A 557 -32.20 26.27 -12.70
C GLN A 557 -32.81 25.66 -13.97
N LEU A 558 -32.69 24.34 -14.15
CA LEU A 558 -33.31 23.61 -15.26
C LEU A 558 -34.84 23.62 -15.18
N GLY A 559 -35.40 23.40 -13.99
CA GLY A 559 -36.84 23.49 -13.77
C GLY A 559 -37.39 24.90 -14.05
N ILE A 560 -36.64 25.94 -13.68
CA ILE A 560 -36.99 27.33 -14.00
C ILE A 560 -36.93 27.57 -15.52
N ALA A 561 -35.89 27.11 -16.20
CA ALA A 561 -35.75 27.26 -17.66
C ALA A 561 -36.89 26.54 -18.43
N GLN A 562 -37.25 25.33 -18.00
CA GLN A 562 -38.39 24.59 -18.55
C GLN A 562 -39.72 25.28 -18.28
N GLY A 563 -39.93 25.83 -17.08
CA GLY A 563 -41.10 26.65 -16.76
C GLY A 563 -41.21 27.89 -17.65
N ILE A 564 -40.10 28.58 -17.91
CA ILE A 564 -40.05 29.72 -18.84
C ILE A 564 -40.43 29.27 -20.26
N LYS A 565 -39.94 28.13 -20.74
CA LYS A 565 -40.34 27.60 -22.05
C LYS A 565 -41.83 27.33 -22.17
N VAL A 566 -42.44 26.75 -21.15
CA VAL A 566 -43.88 26.49 -21.14
C VAL A 566 -44.66 27.80 -21.20
N ILE A 567 -44.27 28.79 -20.39
CA ILE A 567 -44.86 30.14 -20.42
C ILE A 567 -44.67 30.78 -21.81
N MET A 568 -43.48 30.69 -22.41
CA MET A 568 -43.22 31.24 -23.74
C MET A 568 -44.02 30.53 -24.84
N ALA A 569 -44.16 29.20 -24.78
CA ALA A 569 -44.97 28.44 -25.73
C ALA A 569 -46.46 28.83 -25.63
N GLN A 570 -46.96 29.04 -24.40
CA GLN A 570 -48.30 29.55 -24.16
C GLN A 570 -48.47 30.99 -24.67
N LEU A 571 -47.44 31.84 -24.56
CA LEU A 571 -47.44 33.22 -25.08
C LEU A 571 -47.36 33.32 -26.62
N THR A 572 -46.93 32.25 -27.31
CA THR A 572 -46.88 32.23 -28.78
C THR A 572 -48.15 31.72 -29.45
N ASN A 573 -49.12 31.20 -28.68
CA ASN A 573 -50.39 30.70 -29.20
C ASN A 573 -51.54 31.69 -28.90
N PRO A 574 -52.02 32.46 -29.89
CA PRO A 574 -53.20 33.32 -29.70
C PRO A 574 -54.49 32.50 -29.57
N PRO A 575 -55.52 33.00 -28.84
CA PRO A 575 -55.58 34.32 -28.20
C PRO A 575 -55.14 34.29 -26.72
N ILE A 576 -54.21 35.19 -26.34
CA ILE A 576 -53.79 35.38 -24.94
C ILE A 576 -54.43 36.67 -24.42
N GLY A 577 -55.18 36.59 -23.32
CA GLY A 577 -55.75 37.75 -22.64
C GLY A 577 -54.67 38.68 -22.07
N ALA A 578 -54.91 39.99 -22.10
CA ALA A 578 -53.95 41.03 -21.66
C ALA A 578 -53.40 40.82 -20.23
N ALA A 579 -54.20 40.24 -19.33
CA ALA A 579 -53.79 39.94 -17.95
C ALA A 579 -52.73 38.83 -17.85
N LYS A 580 -52.81 37.80 -18.72
CA LYS A 580 -51.80 36.73 -18.82
C LYS A 580 -50.48 37.28 -19.39
N LEU A 581 -50.56 38.17 -20.38
CA LEU A 581 -49.39 38.84 -20.96
C LEU A 581 -48.66 39.71 -19.94
N GLN A 582 -49.40 40.52 -19.16
CA GLN A 582 -48.82 41.44 -18.18
C GLN A 582 -48.19 40.73 -16.98
N SER A 583 -48.79 39.60 -16.55
CA SER A 583 -48.23 38.75 -15.49
C SER A 583 -46.94 38.05 -15.95
N ALA A 584 -46.92 37.55 -17.19
CA ALA A 584 -45.72 36.93 -17.76
C ALA A 584 -44.58 37.93 -17.98
N VAL A 585 -44.89 39.16 -18.46
CA VAL A 585 -43.90 40.24 -18.59
C VAL A 585 -43.34 40.66 -17.23
N SER A 586 -44.18 40.71 -16.19
CA SER A 586 -43.73 41.01 -14.82
C SER A 586 -42.81 39.94 -14.27
N PHE A 587 -43.11 38.66 -14.51
CA PHE A 587 -42.25 37.53 -14.15
C PHE A 587 -40.90 37.56 -14.89
N LEU A 588 -40.92 37.82 -16.19
CA LEU A 588 -39.70 37.94 -17.03
C LEU A 588 -38.80 39.09 -16.57
N ASN A 589 -39.38 40.25 -16.19
CA ASN A 589 -38.63 41.38 -15.66
C ASN A 589 -37.99 41.09 -14.28
N ILE A 590 -38.70 40.38 -13.41
CA ILE A 590 -38.16 39.93 -12.12
C ILE A 590 -37.00 38.95 -12.34
N TRP A 591 -37.13 38.02 -13.29
CA TRP A 591 -36.07 37.08 -13.64
C TRP A 591 -34.84 37.78 -14.25
N GLN A 592 -35.03 38.74 -15.15
CA GLN A 592 -33.94 39.50 -15.77
C GLN A 592 -33.18 40.36 -14.74
N CYS A 593 -33.89 40.91 -13.74
CA CYS A 593 -33.26 41.59 -12.60
C CYS A 593 -32.49 40.62 -11.68
N ALA A 594 -32.94 39.38 -11.53
CA ALA A 594 -32.27 38.37 -10.71
C ALA A 594 -31.01 37.82 -11.42
N SER A 595 -31.06 37.56 -12.73
CA SER A 595 -29.94 37.00 -13.49
C SER A 595 -28.80 38.01 -13.72
N SER A 596 -29.10 39.29 -13.86
CA SER A 596 -28.10 40.36 -14.07
C SER A 596 -27.25 40.70 -12.84
N ARG A 597 -27.64 40.27 -11.63
CA ARG A 597 -26.94 40.61 -10.38
C ARG A 597 -25.90 39.58 -9.91
N GLY A 598 -25.68 38.48 -10.64
CA GLY A 598 -24.58 37.54 -10.40
C GLY A 598 -24.54 36.89 -9.00
N GLY A 599 -25.64 36.94 -8.23
CA GLY A 599 -25.73 36.40 -6.88
C GLY A 599 -26.49 35.07 -6.84
N SER A 600 -26.01 34.12 -6.03
CA SER A 600 -26.75 32.90 -5.67
C SER A 600 -28.17 33.25 -5.20
N PHE A 601 -29.19 32.62 -5.80
CA PHE A 601 -30.60 32.74 -5.38
C PHE A 601 -30.69 32.49 -3.86
N PRO A 602 -31.20 33.43 -3.05
CA PRO A 602 -31.46 33.15 -1.64
C PRO A 602 -32.54 32.07 -1.57
N GLY A 603 -32.31 31.01 -0.80
CA GLY A 603 -33.14 29.80 -0.70
C GLY A 603 -34.53 29.96 -0.09
N TYR A 604 -35.22 31.07 -0.36
CA TYR A 604 -36.59 31.35 0.07
C TYR A 604 -37.40 31.96 -1.07
N VAL A 605 -37.57 31.21 -2.15
CA VAL A 605 -38.83 31.27 -2.94
C VAL A 605 -39.44 29.89 -2.78
N ARG A 606 -40.48 29.78 -1.95
CA ARG A 606 -41.21 28.51 -1.80
C ARG A 606 -41.78 28.12 -3.17
N LEU A 607 -41.48 26.90 -3.61
CA LEU A 607 -42.04 26.29 -4.82
C LEU A 607 -43.58 26.35 -4.85
N ASP A 608 -44.20 26.41 -3.67
CA ASP A 608 -45.64 26.60 -3.47
C ASP A 608 -46.20 27.80 -4.26
N GLY A 609 -45.48 28.93 -4.34
CA GLY A 609 -45.97 30.11 -5.06
C GLY A 609 -45.91 29.98 -6.59
N LEU A 610 -45.02 29.12 -7.10
CA LEU A 610 -44.89 28.85 -8.54
C LEU A 610 -45.94 27.83 -8.99
N SER A 611 -46.26 26.87 -8.12
CA SER A 611 -47.41 25.99 -8.25
C SER A 611 -48.74 26.76 -8.17
N GLU A 612 -48.89 27.71 -7.25
CA GLU A 612 -50.08 28.57 -7.15
C GLU A 612 -50.26 29.44 -8.40
N LEU A 613 -49.17 30.00 -8.95
CA LEU A 613 -49.21 30.78 -10.18
C LEU A 613 -49.58 29.93 -11.40
N ILE A 614 -49.04 28.70 -11.52
CA ILE A 614 -49.40 27.76 -12.58
C ILE A 614 -50.89 27.35 -12.44
N ASN A 615 -51.34 27.05 -11.23
CA ASN A 615 -52.73 26.71 -10.96
C ASN A 615 -53.69 27.89 -11.20
N GLU A 616 -53.28 29.14 -10.91
CA GLU A 616 -54.04 30.35 -11.26
C GLU A 616 -54.14 30.50 -12.78
N LEU A 617 -53.05 30.29 -13.52
CA LEU A 617 -53.00 30.38 -14.97
C LEU A 617 -53.83 29.30 -15.67
N GLU A 618 -53.87 28.08 -15.11
CA GLU A 618 -54.72 26.95 -15.53
C GLU A 618 -56.18 27.15 -15.13
N SER A 619 -56.48 27.75 -13.97
CA SER A 619 -57.87 28.06 -13.56
C SER A 619 -58.54 29.13 -14.43
N LEU A 620 -57.75 29.96 -15.12
CA LEU A 620 -58.20 31.00 -16.03
C LEU A 620 -58.44 30.49 -17.48
N GLU A 621 -58.26 29.20 -17.75
CA GLU A 621 -58.55 28.57 -19.05
C GLU A 621 -60.06 28.35 -19.31
N SER A 622 -60.91 28.45 -18.27
CA SER A 622 -62.34 28.12 -18.40
C SER A 622 -63.25 29.23 -18.93
N ASP A 623 -62.75 30.43 -19.23
CA ASP A 623 -63.54 31.59 -19.71
C ASP A 623 -62.93 32.24 -20.98
N ALA A 624 -62.49 31.42 -21.93
CA ALA A 624 -61.78 31.87 -23.13
C ALA A 624 -62.68 32.39 -24.28
N ASP A 625 -64.02 32.31 -24.18
CA ASP A 625 -64.92 32.57 -25.32
C ASP A 625 -65.34 34.06 -25.50
N SER A 626 -64.84 35.02 -24.72
CA SER A 626 -65.32 36.41 -24.80
C SER A 626 -64.27 37.51 -24.86
N TRP A 627 -63.05 37.23 -25.31
CA TRP A 627 -61.99 38.26 -25.36
C TRP A 627 -61.69 38.71 -26.80
N PRO A 628 -61.69 40.02 -27.09
CA PRO A 628 -61.43 40.52 -28.43
C PRO A 628 -59.97 40.29 -28.81
N VAL A 629 -59.76 39.77 -30.02
CA VAL A 629 -58.47 39.54 -30.67
C VAL A 629 -57.69 40.86 -30.76
N ILE A 630 -56.62 40.99 -29.97
CA ILE A 630 -55.73 42.17 -29.96
C ILE A 630 -54.69 41.99 -31.07
N THR A 631 -55.03 42.35 -32.31
CA THR A 631 -54.10 42.37 -33.46
C THR A 631 -53.60 43.78 -33.83
N SER A 632 -53.95 44.82 -33.07
CA SER A 632 -53.69 46.22 -33.47
C SER A 632 -53.08 47.11 -32.39
N TRP A 633 -52.31 46.55 -31.44
CA TRP A 633 -51.54 47.37 -30.50
C TRP A 633 -50.21 47.85 -31.13
N PRO A 634 -49.92 49.17 -31.14
CA PRO A 634 -48.61 49.68 -31.53
C PRO A 634 -47.55 49.19 -30.52
N GLY A 635 -46.47 48.58 -31.01
CA GLY A 635 -45.41 47.99 -30.18
C GLY A 635 -45.43 46.47 -30.06
N ASN A 636 -46.37 45.77 -30.72
CA ASN A 636 -46.45 44.31 -30.68
C ASN A 636 -45.26 43.62 -31.37
N GLU A 637 -44.68 44.23 -32.42
CA GLU A 637 -43.46 43.72 -33.07
C GLU A 637 -42.24 43.78 -32.12
N GLU A 638 -42.08 44.88 -31.37
CA GLU A 638 -40.98 45.04 -30.42
C GLU A 638 -41.11 44.08 -29.23
N ILE A 639 -42.34 43.85 -28.74
CA ILE A 639 -42.62 42.86 -27.69
C ILE A 639 -42.37 41.43 -28.22
N MET A 640 -42.80 41.11 -29.44
CA MET A 640 -42.56 39.80 -30.04
C MET A 640 -41.08 39.55 -30.35
N GLU A 641 -40.33 40.55 -30.79
CA GLU A 641 -38.87 40.47 -30.94
C GLU A 641 -38.17 40.27 -29.59
N GLN A 642 -38.62 40.95 -28.53
CA GLN A 642 -38.12 40.71 -27.17
C GLN A 642 -38.43 39.29 -26.70
N ILE A 643 -39.64 38.78 -26.91
CA ILE A 643 -40.04 37.40 -26.58
C ILE A 643 -39.19 36.38 -27.35
N LEU A 644 -38.98 36.58 -28.65
CA LEU A 644 -38.14 35.72 -29.50
C LEU A 644 -36.67 35.74 -29.05
N SER A 645 -36.11 36.92 -28.79
CA SER A 645 -34.75 37.09 -28.26
C SER A 645 -34.58 36.39 -26.90
N PHE A 646 -35.58 36.49 -26.03
CA PHE A 646 -35.58 35.83 -24.73
C PHE A 646 -35.71 34.31 -24.84
N SER A 647 -36.52 33.81 -25.78
CA SER A 647 -36.66 32.38 -26.06
C SER A 647 -35.36 31.76 -26.58
N ILE A 648 -34.62 32.48 -27.45
CA ILE A 648 -33.30 32.07 -27.91
C ILE A 648 -32.30 32.03 -26.75
N THR A 649 -32.32 33.06 -25.89
CA THR A 649 -31.44 33.13 -24.71
C THR A 649 -31.77 32.06 -23.68
N ALA A 650 -33.05 31.77 -23.43
CA ALA A 650 -33.49 30.71 -22.53
C ALA A 650 -33.11 29.32 -23.06
N ASN A 651 -33.20 29.09 -24.38
CA ASN A 651 -32.73 27.86 -25.01
C ASN A 651 -31.21 27.68 -24.88
N ALA A 652 -30.43 28.72 -25.12
CA ALA A 652 -28.98 28.69 -24.96
C ALA A 652 -28.59 28.42 -23.50
N PHE A 653 -29.24 29.10 -22.56
CA PHE A 653 -29.04 28.91 -21.12
C PHE A 653 -29.42 27.49 -20.66
N GLU A 654 -30.51 26.92 -21.17
CA GLU A 654 -30.88 25.54 -20.89
C GLU A 654 -29.85 24.55 -21.44
N GLN A 655 -29.35 24.75 -22.66
CA GLN A 655 -28.30 23.90 -23.24
C GLN A 655 -27.01 23.98 -22.43
N ASP A 656 -26.65 25.15 -21.92
CA ASP A 656 -25.48 25.32 -21.05
C ASP A 656 -25.70 24.68 -19.67
N ILE A 657 -26.91 24.75 -19.11
CA ILE A 657 -27.27 24.03 -17.87
C ILE A 657 -27.26 22.52 -18.09
N LEU A 658 -27.76 22.02 -19.23
CA LEU A 658 -27.77 20.60 -19.56
C LEU A 658 -26.35 20.06 -19.76
N ARG A 659 -25.46 20.82 -20.40
CA ARG A 659 -24.03 20.45 -20.51
C ARG A 659 -23.33 20.49 -19.16
N SER A 660 -23.61 21.50 -18.34
CA SER A 660 -23.05 21.64 -17.00
C SER A 660 -23.58 20.57 -16.04
N SER A 661 -24.85 20.18 -16.17
CA SER A 661 -25.48 19.13 -15.37
C SER A 661 -25.01 17.75 -15.78
N ASP A 662 -24.82 17.48 -17.08
CA ASP A 662 -24.21 16.22 -17.56
C ASP A 662 -22.75 16.10 -17.07
N THR A 663 -21.99 17.20 -17.11
CA THR A 663 -20.61 17.22 -16.58
C THR A 663 -20.59 17.01 -15.06
N ALA A 664 -21.42 17.76 -14.31
CA ALA A 664 -21.53 17.62 -12.86
C ALA A 664 -22.07 16.25 -12.44
N PHE A 665 -22.97 15.66 -13.23
CA PHE A 665 -23.50 14.32 -13.01
C PHE A 665 -22.44 13.24 -13.27
N LYS A 666 -21.64 13.36 -14.33
CA LYS A 666 -20.51 12.46 -14.60
C LYS A 666 -19.45 12.55 -13.50
N GLU A 667 -19.14 13.75 -13.02
CA GLU A 667 -18.23 13.93 -11.88
C GLU A 667 -18.81 13.38 -10.57
N LEU A 668 -20.11 13.57 -10.31
CA LEU A 668 -20.79 13.00 -9.16
C LEU A 668 -20.81 11.46 -9.21
N GLN A 669 -21.09 10.88 -10.39
CA GLN A 669 -21.03 9.44 -10.59
C GLN A 669 -19.62 8.93 -10.32
N ARG A 670 -18.60 9.53 -10.94
CA ARG A 670 -17.19 9.18 -10.72
C ARG A 670 -16.83 9.22 -9.22
N ALA A 671 -17.20 10.29 -8.52
CA ALA A 671 -16.90 10.44 -7.11
C ALA A 671 -17.63 9.40 -6.23
N ILE A 672 -18.89 9.06 -6.53
CA ILE A 672 -19.63 7.98 -5.86
C ILE A 672 -18.96 6.61 -6.09
N TRP A 673 -18.49 6.35 -7.31
CA TRP A 673 -17.75 5.12 -7.63
C TRP A 673 -16.42 5.04 -6.88
N GLU A 674 -15.65 6.15 -6.84
CA GLU A 674 -14.40 6.25 -6.06
C GLU A 674 -14.66 6.02 -4.55
N GLN A 675 -15.75 6.58 -4.01
CA GLN A 675 -16.15 6.33 -2.62
C GLN A 675 -16.48 4.85 -2.36
N ARG A 676 -17.25 4.20 -3.25
CA ARG A 676 -17.67 2.81 -3.06
C ARG A 676 -16.49 1.85 -3.18
N ALA A 677 -15.56 2.09 -4.10
CA ALA A 677 -14.31 1.34 -4.21
C ALA A 677 -13.44 1.49 -2.95
N ALA A 678 -13.29 2.70 -2.43
CA ALA A 678 -12.53 2.95 -1.21
C ALA A 678 -13.20 2.33 0.05
N GLN A 679 -14.53 2.32 0.11
CA GLN A 679 -15.28 1.67 1.20
C GLN A 679 -15.11 0.15 1.16
N ILE A 680 -15.23 -0.48 -0.02
CA ILE A 680 -14.98 -1.91 -0.20
C ILE A 680 -13.54 -2.26 0.22
N ALA A 681 -12.55 -1.44 -0.18
CA ALA A 681 -11.17 -1.63 0.25
C ALA A 681 -10.99 -1.51 1.77
N MET A 682 -11.71 -0.59 2.44
CA MET A 682 -11.69 -0.45 3.90
C MET A 682 -12.33 -1.64 4.61
N ASP A 683 -13.49 -2.09 4.14
CA ASP A 683 -14.24 -3.20 4.74
C ASP A 683 -13.46 -4.52 4.63
N TYR A 684 -12.74 -4.74 3.52
CA TYR A 684 -11.84 -5.87 3.35
C TYR A 684 -10.52 -5.75 4.15
N LEU A 685 -9.98 -4.53 4.36
CA LEU A 685 -8.80 -4.30 5.22
C LEU A 685 -9.10 -4.44 6.72
N ASP A 686 -10.37 -4.52 7.10
CA ASP A 686 -10.83 -4.79 8.46
C ASP A 686 -11.19 -6.29 8.68
N GLN A 687 -11.26 -7.10 7.61
CA GLN A 687 -11.35 -8.56 7.69
C GLN A 687 -9.93 -9.16 7.59
N ASP A 688 -9.55 -10.07 8.51
CA ASP A 688 -8.20 -10.65 8.59
C ASP A 688 -7.85 -11.60 7.41
N ASP A 689 -8.81 -11.83 6.50
CA ASP A 689 -8.70 -12.72 5.34
C ASP A 689 -8.42 -11.88 4.08
N GLY A 690 -7.14 -11.72 3.73
CA GLY A 690 -6.68 -10.82 2.66
C GLY A 690 -7.30 -11.07 1.27
N LEU A 691 -7.35 -10.01 0.45
CA LEU A 691 -7.89 -10.01 -0.92
C LEU A 691 -7.19 -11.00 -1.88
N PRO A 692 -7.92 -11.66 -2.79
CA PRO A 692 -7.35 -12.25 -3.99
C PRO A 692 -6.68 -11.17 -4.84
N VAL A 693 -5.36 -11.30 -5.05
CA VAL A 693 -4.48 -10.28 -5.65
C VAL A 693 -4.86 -9.94 -7.10
N GLY A 694 -5.55 -10.84 -7.81
CA GLY A 694 -6.06 -10.60 -9.17
C GLY A 694 -7.06 -9.43 -9.23
N ALA A 695 -8.05 -9.44 -8.33
CA ALA A 695 -9.08 -8.39 -8.26
C ALA A 695 -8.47 -7.01 -7.95
N PHE A 696 -7.44 -6.95 -7.10
CA PHE A 696 -6.77 -5.70 -6.73
C PHE A 696 -5.94 -5.08 -7.87
N ALA A 697 -5.20 -5.91 -8.62
CA ALA A 697 -4.44 -5.46 -9.78
C ALA A 697 -5.33 -5.05 -10.97
N SER A 698 -6.52 -5.64 -11.06
CA SER A 698 -7.55 -5.27 -12.03
C SER A 698 -8.26 -3.97 -11.64
N LEU A 699 -8.46 -3.70 -10.34
CA LEU A 699 -8.97 -2.42 -9.81
C LEU A 699 -8.04 -1.24 -10.12
N ILE A 700 -6.73 -1.39 -9.88
CA ILE A 700 -5.72 -0.35 -10.17
C ILE A 700 -5.64 -0.06 -11.69
N ARG A 701 -5.80 -1.09 -12.54
CA ARG A 701 -5.85 -0.91 -14.01
C ARG A 701 -7.12 -0.21 -14.47
N ALA A 702 -8.23 -0.44 -13.79
CA ALA A 702 -9.50 0.24 -14.07
C ALA A 702 -9.44 1.74 -13.68
N GLU A 703 -8.78 2.06 -12.57
CA GLU A 703 -8.54 3.43 -12.10
C GLU A 703 -7.64 4.23 -13.05
N ALA A 704 -6.58 3.61 -13.58
CA ALA A 704 -5.63 4.26 -14.48
C ALA A 704 -6.19 4.50 -15.89
N SER A 705 -7.18 3.72 -16.33
CA SER A 705 -7.70 3.75 -17.72
C SER A 705 -9.01 4.51 -17.89
N GLY A 706 -9.77 4.73 -16.81
CA GLY A 706 -11.09 5.38 -16.88
C GLY A 706 -12.14 4.61 -17.71
N ALA A 707 -11.83 3.38 -18.12
CA ALA A 707 -12.69 2.56 -18.96
C ALA A 707 -13.63 1.67 -18.12
N LYS A 708 -14.82 1.37 -18.68
CA LYS A 708 -15.86 0.57 -18.02
C LYS A 708 -15.61 -0.95 -18.09
N GLU A 709 -14.90 -1.41 -19.12
CA GLU A 709 -14.63 -2.84 -19.39
C GLU A 709 -13.72 -3.56 -18.36
N PRO A 710 -12.66 -2.93 -17.80
CA PRO A 710 -11.85 -3.54 -16.76
C PRO A 710 -12.62 -3.86 -15.47
N TYR A 711 -13.66 -3.07 -15.15
CA TYR A 711 -14.53 -3.31 -13.98
C TYR A 711 -15.43 -4.54 -14.14
N LEU A 712 -15.92 -4.81 -15.36
CA LEU A 712 -16.68 -6.04 -15.65
C LEU A 712 -15.79 -7.29 -15.52
N THR A 713 -14.49 -7.14 -15.80
CA THR A 713 -13.50 -8.20 -15.62
C THR A 713 -13.29 -8.48 -14.13
N VAL A 714 -13.16 -7.44 -13.29
CA VAL A 714 -13.10 -7.56 -11.80
C VAL A 714 -14.34 -8.27 -11.26
N LEU A 715 -15.53 -7.89 -11.72
CA LEU A 715 -16.79 -8.49 -11.29
C LEU A 715 -16.89 -9.96 -11.71
N SER A 716 -16.41 -10.31 -12.91
CA SER A 716 -16.34 -11.72 -13.35
C SER A 716 -15.32 -12.56 -12.56
N GLU A 717 -14.22 -11.96 -12.11
CA GLU A 717 -13.21 -12.63 -11.25
C GLU A 717 -13.71 -12.80 -9.81
N LEU A 718 -14.61 -11.93 -9.32
CA LEU A 718 -15.23 -12.03 -8.00
C LEU A 718 -16.32 -13.11 -7.93
N LYS A 719 -16.92 -13.47 -9.06
CA LYS A 719 -17.91 -14.56 -9.17
C LYS A 719 -17.36 -15.91 -8.71
N ASP A 720 -16.05 -16.13 -8.85
CA ASP A 720 -15.38 -17.38 -8.46
C ASP A 720 -15.07 -17.44 -6.95
N VAL A 721 -15.42 -16.40 -6.17
CA VAL A 721 -15.10 -16.27 -4.73
C VAL A 721 -16.30 -16.61 -3.81
N GLY A 722 -17.40 -17.12 -4.37
CA GLY A 722 -18.57 -17.60 -3.61
C GLY A 722 -19.70 -16.57 -3.45
N GLU A 723 -20.63 -16.82 -2.52
CA GLU A 723 -21.94 -16.15 -2.42
C GLU A 723 -21.89 -14.60 -2.37
N LEU A 724 -20.82 -14.02 -1.80
CA LEU A 724 -20.62 -12.56 -1.74
C LEU A 724 -20.26 -11.94 -3.08
N GLY A 725 -19.59 -12.69 -3.96
CA GLY A 725 -19.29 -12.28 -5.33
C GLY A 725 -20.54 -12.25 -6.21
N GLU A 726 -21.48 -13.17 -5.98
CA GLU A 726 -22.78 -13.18 -6.66
C GLU A 726 -23.68 -12.04 -6.19
N MET A 727 -23.75 -11.75 -4.89
CA MET A 727 -24.52 -10.61 -4.37
C MET A 727 -24.04 -9.25 -4.88
N ALA A 728 -22.73 -9.06 -5.07
CA ALA A 728 -22.16 -7.83 -5.61
C ALA A 728 -22.31 -7.69 -7.14
N LEU A 729 -22.66 -8.78 -7.83
CA LEU A 729 -22.91 -8.81 -9.27
C LEU A 729 -24.39 -8.52 -9.60
N ASP A 730 -25.29 -8.92 -8.70
CA ASP A 730 -26.74 -8.73 -8.81
C ASP A 730 -27.22 -7.31 -8.43
N GLU A 731 -26.47 -6.58 -7.57
CA GLU A 731 -26.67 -5.15 -7.26
C GLU A 731 -26.03 -4.20 -8.29
#